data_AF-A0A4D6N761-F1
#
_entry.id   AF-A0A4D6N761-F1
#
_cell.length_a   1.000
_cell.length_b   1.000
_cell.length_c   1.000
_cell.angle_alpha   90.00
_cell.angle_beta   90.00
_cell.angle_gamma   90.00
#
_symmetry.space_group_name_H-M   'P 1'
#
loop_
_entity.id
_entity.type
_entity.pdbx_description
1 polymer ?
#
loop_
_entity_poly.entity_id
_entity_poly.type
_entity_poly.pdbx_seq_one_letter_code
_entity_poly.pdbx_strand_id
1 'polypeptide(L)'
;MVLVNLRLNFGRIFCIPLTVTVLLSSAVPFPPATATAAFSHYRSVAASASPMNPSSLSQSHSPPPPVAKKVEHAMEMFGDVRIDNYYWLRDDSRTNPEMLSYLNQENAYTDSVMSGTKEFEDKLFAEIRGRMKEDDISAPLRKGPYYYYDRTLEGKEYVQHCRRLISDSQKVPSVHDIMPTGPEAPQEHVILDENVKAQSHKYYSIGTFKVSPNNKLVAYAEDTKGDEIYTVYVIDADTRATIGEPLVGVTGYLEWAGNDALVYVTMDEILRPDKAWFHVLGTEQSKDTLLYEEKDDMFSLDLEASESERYLFVASESKNTRFNFYMDVSKPEEGLKVLTPRVEGIDTTVSHRGDHFFIKRRSDQFFNSEVVACAVNDTSSTTVLIPHNESVKIQDIQLFSDHLVAYERENGLQKIIVYHLPTVGEPLRSLESGQAVSFVDPVYSVYPTDSEFSSSILRFSYSSLRTPSSVYDYDMKTGTSVLKKINSVLGGFDSARYVTERKWAPALDGTLIPISIVYRKDAVKLDGSDPLLLYGYGSYEICVDPSFKSARLSLLDRGFVYAIAHIRGGGEMGRQWYENGKLLKKKNTFTDFIASAEYLIEKKFCSKEKLCIEGRSAGGLLIGAVLNMRPDLFRAAVAGVPFVDVVTTMLDPTIPLTTSEWEEWGDPRKEEFYFYMKSYSPVDNVKAQNYPHILVTAGLNDPRVMYSEPAKFVAKLRDMKTDDNILLFKCELGAGHFSKSGRYSQISRLPVLGGFDSARYVTERKWAPALDGTLIPISIVYRKDAVKLDGSDPLLLYGYGSYEICVDPSFKSARLSLLDRGFVYAIAHIRGGGEMGRQWYENGKLLKKKNTFTDFIASAEYLIEKKFCSKEKLCIEGRSAGGLLIGAVLNMRPDLFRAAVAGVPFVDVVTTMLDPTIPLTTSEWEEWGDPRKEEFYFYMKSYSPVDNVKAQNYPHILVTAGLNDPRVMYSEPAKFVAKLRDMKTDDNILLFKCELGAGHFSKSGRFEKLQEDAFTYAFIMKTLNMI
;
A
#
# COMPACT_ATOMS: atom_id res chain seq x y z
N MET A 1 44.38 37.23 56.90
CA MET A 1 43.52 37.99 57.82
C MET A 1 42.40 38.58 56.97
N VAL A 2 41.18 38.02 56.97
CA VAL A 2 40.64 36.85 57.69
C VAL A 2 39.77 36.08 56.65
N LEU A 3 40.02 34.83 56.23
CA LEU A 3 40.16 33.53 56.95
C LEU A 3 38.80 33.05 57.51
N VAL A 4 38.43 31.77 57.67
CA VAL A 4 39.06 30.43 57.48
C VAL A 4 38.01 29.61 56.64
N ASN A 5 38.34 28.82 55.61
CA ASN A 5 38.81 27.43 55.62
C ASN A 5 37.96 26.47 56.50
N LEU A 6 37.87 25.15 56.24
CA LEU A 6 38.87 24.25 55.65
C LEU A 6 38.49 23.62 54.29
N ARG A 7 39.52 23.47 53.45
CA ARG A 7 39.64 22.42 52.43
C ARG A 7 40.15 21.11 53.05
N LEU A 8 40.19 20.04 52.24
CA LEU A 8 41.38 19.24 51.81
C LEU A 8 40.82 17.96 51.14
N ASN A 9 41.32 17.41 50.03
CA ASN A 9 42.63 17.53 49.37
C ASN A 9 42.56 17.58 47.82
N PHE A 10 43.69 17.99 47.22
CA PHE A 10 44.23 17.84 45.84
C PHE A 10 43.53 16.85 44.85
N GLY A 11 43.44 17.06 43.53
CA GLY A 11 43.98 18.10 42.60
C GLY A 11 45.41 17.81 42.07
N ARG A 12 45.85 18.14 40.84
CA ARG A 12 45.26 18.61 39.56
C ARG A 12 46.43 18.66 38.51
N ILE A 13 46.17 18.92 37.20
CA ILE A 13 47.12 19.54 36.20
C ILE A 13 48.27 18.61 35.65
N PHE A 14 48.73 18.56 34.36
CA PHE A 14 48.34 19.08 33.00
C PHE A 14 49.10 18.33 31.85
N CYS A 15 48.92 18.76 30.58
CA CYS A 15 49.83 18.64 29.39
C CYS A 15 49.98 17.32 28.56
N ILE A 16 49.14 17.17 27.51
CA ILE A 16 49.45 17.24 26.04
C ILE A 16 50.94 17.28 25.59
N PRO A 17 51.35 16.81 24.37
CA PRO A 17 51.07 15.58 23.60
C PRO A 17 52.38 14.83 23.17
N LEU A 18 52.29 13.70 22.45
CA LEU A 18 53.35 13.31 21.49
C LEU A 18 52.88 12.39 20.34
N THR A 19 53.51 12.52 19.18
CA THR A 19 53.30 11.73 17.94
C THR A 19 54.34 10.64 17.74
N VAL A 20 54.01 9.60 16.97
CA VAL A 20 54.84 8.70 16.11
C VAL A 20 53.89 7.59 15.62
N THR A 21 53.55 7.41 14.34
CA THR A 21 54.33 7.22 13.09
C THR A 21 54.91 5.80 12.94
N VAL A 22 54.23 4.98 12.13
CA VAL A 22 54.79 3.80 11.43
C VAL A 22 54.34 3.87 9.97
N LEU A 23 55.18 3.44 9.03
CA LEU A 23 55.06 3.70 7.59
C LEU A 23 55.45 2.47 6.76
N LEU A 24 54.80 2.31 5.58
CA LEU A 24 55.16 1.40 4.47
C LEU A 24 55.04 -0.12 4.79
N SER A 25 54.94 -1.07 3.86
CA SER A 25 55.04 -1.14 2.38
C SER A 25 54.09 -2.27 1.88
N SER A 26 53.31 -2.15 0.79
CA SER A 26 53.62 -2.46 -0.63
C SER A 26 54.51 -3.71 -0.92
N ALA A 27 54.29 -4.55 -1.95
CA ALA A 27 53.16 -4.78 -2.88
C ALA A 27 53.41 -5.97 -3.85
N VAL A 28 52.38 -6.79 -4.17
CA VAL A 28 52.24 -7.73 -5.34
C VAL A 28 53.43 -8.72 -5.57
N PRO A 29 53.64 -9.36 -6.76
CA PRO A 29 52.76 -10.16 -7.64
C PRO A 29 53.30 -11.61 -7.88
N PHE A 30 52.61 -12.43 -8.70
CA PHE A 30 53.11 -13.11 -9.93
C PHE A 30 52.16 -14.25 -10.44
N PRO A 31 52.27 -14.77 -11.71
CA PRO A 31 51.10 -14.90 -12.58
C PRO A 31 51.00 -16.30 -13.29
N PRO A 32 50.21 -16.51 -14.37
CA PRO A 32 50.09 -17.82 -15.02
C PRO A 32 51.03 -18.02 -16.23
N ALA A 33 51.24 -19.28 -16.62
CA ALA A 33 51.86 -19.69 -17.89
C ALA A 33 51.28 -21.06 -18.35
N THR A 34 51.58 -21.47 -19.58
CA THR A 34 50.87 -22.55 -20.31
C THR A 34 51.77 -23.72 -20.75
N ALA A 35 51.11 -24.81 -21.18
CA ALA A 35 51.48 -25.71 -22.29
C ALA A 35 52.00 -27.15 -22.01
N THR A 36 51.24 -28.11 -22.57
CA THR A 36 51.66 -29.32 -23.32
C THR A 36 52.55 -30.43 -22.71
N ALA A 37 51.87 -31.56 -22.43
CA ALA A 37 52.03 -32.86 -23.14
C ALA A 37 53.04 -33.95 -22.67
N ALA A 38 52.71 -35.18 -23.12
CA ALA A 38 53.54 -36.37 -23.35
C ALA A 38 53.90 -37.33 -22.18
N PHE A 39 53.25 -38.53 -22.20
CA PHE A 39 53.79 -39.90 -21.96
C PHE A 39 54.54 -40.24 -20.64
N SER A 40 54.55 -41.47 -20.09
CA SER A 40 54.06 -42.79 -20.58
C SER A 40 53.67 -43.75 -19.43
N HIS A 41 52.77 -44.69 -19.77
CA HIS A 41 52.63 -46.08 -19.26
C HIS A 41 53.00 -46.49 -17.82
N TYR A 42 52.04 -47.15 -17.16
CA TYR A 42 52.24 -48.53 -16.69
C TYR A 42 50.97 -49.39 -16.96
N ARG A 43 51.17 -50.69 -17.24
CA ARG A 43 50.14 -51.76 -17.25
C ARG A 43 50.05 -52.35 -15.83
N SER A 44 49.05 -53.12 -15.36
CA SER A 44 47.78 -53.70 -15.83
C SER A 44 46.96 -54.05 -14.56
N VAL A 45 45.68 -54.47 -14.53
CA VAL A 45 45.03 -55.69 -15.07
C VAL A 45 43.50 -55.45 -15.08
N ALA A 46 42.76 -56.16 -15.96
CA ALA A 46 41.32 -55.98 -16.15
C ALA A 46 40.46 -56.93 -15.29
N ALA A 47 39.24 -56.48 -14.97
CA ALA A 47 38.07 -57.30 -14.70
C ALA A 47 36.85 -56.59 -15.33
N SER A 48 35.94 -57.33 -15.97
CA SER A 48 34.88 -56.77 -16.83
C SER A 48 33.48 -57.19 -16.38
N ALA A 49 32.56 -56.23 -16.28
CA ALA A 49 31.13 -56.45 -16.15
C ALA A 49 30.35 -55.43 -17.04
N SER A 50 29.16 -55.81 -17.47
CA SER A 50 28.38 -55.16 -18.54
C SER A 50 27.63 -53.89 -18.09
N PRO A 51 27.20 -53.01 -19.03
CA PRO A 51 26.70 -51.67 -18.71
C PRO A 51 25.22 -51.62 -18.30
N MET A 52 24.82 -50.53 -17.65
CA MET A 52 23.42 -50.16 -17.40
C MET A 52 23.05 -48.83 -18.08
N ASN A 53 21.77 -48.66 -18.42
CA ASN A 53 21.23 -47.50 -19.14
C ASN A 53 21.15 -46.23 -18.27
N PRO A 54 21.25 -45.02 -18.88
CA PRO A 54 20.95 -43.77 -18.21
C PRO A 54 19.42 -43.55 -18.09
N SER A 55 18.93 -43.24 -16.90
CA SER A 55 17.51 -43.00 -16.62
C SER A 55 17.16 -41.51 -16.48
N SER A 56 16.20 -41.05 -17.28
CA SER A 56 15.24 -39.97 -17.01
C SER A 56 15.65 -38.78 -16.11
N LEU A 57 15.76 -37.59 -16.70
CA LEU A 57 15.67 -36.31 -16.00
C LEU A 57 14.23 -36.07 -15.49
N SER A 58 14.08 -35.54 -14.27
CA SER A 58 12.78 -35.24 -13.66
C SER A 58 12.30 -33.81 -13.94
N GLN A 59 10.98 -33.63 -14.00
CA GLN A 59 10.33 -32.32 -14.14
C GLN A 59 10.21 -31.63 -12.77
N SER A 60 10.48 -30.33 -12.71
CA SER A 60 10.21 -29.51 -11.52
C SER A 60 8.71 -29.20 -11.44
N HIS A 61 7.99 -29.83 -10.52
CA HIS A 61 6.60 -29.47 -10.26
C HIS A 61 6.53 -28.14 -9.49
N SER A 62 5.69 -27.24 -10.02
CA SER A 62 5.24 -26.06 -9.30
C SER A 62 4.59 -26.45 -7.97
N PRO A 63 4.65 -25.58 -6.97
CA PRO A 63 3.93 -25.80 -5.73
C PRO A 63 2.42 -25.94 -5.92
N PRO A 64 1.70 -26.68 -5.05
CA PRO A 64 0.24 -26.68 -5.04
C PRO A 64 -0.33 -25.42 -4.31
N PRO A 65 -1.65 -25.14 -4.42
CA PRO A 65 -2.16 -23.76 -4.47
C PRO A 65 -2.81 -23.23 -3.16
N PRO A 66 -2.12 -22.55 -2.23
CA PRO A 66 -2.58 -21.87 -1.01
C PRO A 66 -3.94 -22.12 -0.31
N VAL A 67 -3.90 -22.63 0.93
CA VAL A 67 -5.03 -23.20 1.70
C VAL A 67 -5.20 -22.48 3.04
N ALA A 68 -6.40 -22.24 3.59
CA ALA A 68 -6.61 -21.80 4.99
C ALA A 68 -7.77 -22.54 5.79
N LYS A 69 -7.62 -23.34 6.90
CA LYS A 69 -8.52 -24.45 7.46
C LYS A 69 -10.05 -24.17 7.67
N LYS A 70 -10.75 -24.83 8.61
CA LYS A 70 -12.15 -24.54 8.95
C LYS A 70 -12.39 -24.43 10.45
N VAL A 71 -12.65 -23.22 10.91
CA VAL A 71 -13.34 -22.92 12.15
C VAL A 71 -14.69 -22.42 11.71
N GLU A 72 -15.68 -23.27 11.90
CA GLU A 72 -17.08 -22.90 11.80
C GLU A 72 -17.36 -21.75 12.76
N HIS A 73 -17.37 -20.52 12.25
CA HIS A 73 -17.84 -19.35 12.96
C HIS A 73 -19.24 -19.03 12.43
N ALA A 74 -20.24 -19.46 13.20
CA ALA A 74 -21.64 -19.23 12.88
C ALA A 74 -22.04 -17.80 13.27
N MET A 75 -22.30 -16.95 12.28
CA MET A 75 -23.01 -15.68 12.45
C MET A 75 -24.48 -15.89 12.11
N GLU A 76 -25.37 -15.64 13.07
CA GLU A 76 -26.83 -15.66 12.84
C GLU A 76 -27.37 -14.24 12.82
N MET A 77 -28.10 -13.89 11.76
CA MET A 77 -28.83 -12.62 11.65
C MET A 77 -30.13 -12.88 10.87
N PHE A 78 -31.26 -12.34 11.34
CA PHE A 78 -32.59 -12.56 10.73
C PHE A 78 -32.99 -14.04 10.53
N GLY A 79 -32.47 -14.96 11.34
CA GLY A 79 -32.67 -16.41 11.19
C GLY A 79 -31.86 -17.05 10.06
N ASP A 80 -30.99 -16.29 9.39
CA ASP A 80 -30.02 -16.79 8.42
C ASP A 80 -28.69 -17.05 9.14
N VAL A 81 -28.31 -18.33 9.23
CA VAL A 81 -27.03 -18.75 9.81
C VAL A 81 -25.98 -18.80 8.71
N ARG A 82 -25.08 -17.82 8.68
CA ARG A 82 -23.84 -17.89 7.88
C ARG A 82 -22.79 -18.64 8.67
N ILE A 83 -22.48 -19.86 8.22
CA ILE A 83 -21.18 -20.46 8.55
C ILE A 83 -20.14 -19.73 7.71
N ASP A 84 -19.61 -18.66 8.29
CA ASP A 84 -18.32 -18.17 7.88
C ASP A 84 -17.28 -19.12 8.47
N ASN A 85 -17.01 -20.19 7.72
CA ASN A 85 -15.92 -21.12 8.02
C ASN A 85 -14.56 -20.40 8.12
N TYR A 86 -14.50 -19.09 7.83
CA TYR A 86 -13.34 -18.29 7.46
C TYR A 86 -13.24 -16.96 8.22
N TYR A 87 -13.99 -16.82 9.32
CA TYR A 87 -14.14 -15.54 10.04
C TYR A 87 -12.83 -14.98 10.61
N TRP A 88 -12.17 -15.75 11.49
CA TRP A 88 -11.05 -15.40 12.39
C TRP A 88 -9.83 -14.70 11.78
N LEU A 89 -9.80 -14.61 10.46
CA LEU A 89 -8.75 -13.97 9.70
C LEU A 89 -8.66 -12.48 10.06
N ARG A 90 -9.79 -11.90 10.46
CA ARG A 90 -9.77 -10.52 10.89
C ARG A 90 -8.86 -10.37 12.12
N ASP A 91 -8.11 -9.29 12.07
CA ASP A 91 -7.10 -8.97 13.05
C ASP A 91 -6.74 -7.50 12.93
N ASP A 92 -7.48 -6.69 13.67
CA ASP A 92 -7.23 -5.25 13.77
C ASP A 92 -5.87 -4.96 14.44
N SER A 93 -5.31 -5.98 15.08
CA SER A 93 -3.98 -6.08 15.66
C SER A 93 -2.85 -6.09 14.63
N ARG A 94 -3.03 -6.86 13.56
CA ARG A 94 -1.95 -7.27 12.65
C ARG A 94 -0.79 -7.93 13.43
N THR A 95 -1.13 -8.73 14.46
CA THR A 95 -0.22 -9.42 15.41
C THR A 95 -0.50 -10.90 15.76
N ASN A 96 -1.49 -11.54 15.10
CA ASN A 96 -2.32 -12.77 15.35
C ASN A 96 -1.80 -14.14 14.82
N PRO A 97 -0.77 -14.76 15.43
CA PRO A 97 -0.21 -16.14 15.40
C PRO A 97 -0.67 -17.48 14.70
N GLU A 98 -1.56 -17.62 13.73
CA GLU A 98 -1.64 -18.74 12.72
C GLU A 98 -2.02 -18.29 11.32
N MET A 99 -2.30 -17.03 11.16
CA MET A 99 -2.47 -16.41 9.91
C MET A 99 -1.17 -15.96 9.16
N LEU A 100 -0.09 -15.35 9.70
CA LEU A 100 1.41 -15.15 9.42
C LEU A 100 2.05 -16.24 8.54
N SER A 101 1.24 -17.21 8.12
CA SER A 101 1.39 -18.02 6.92
C SER A 101 0.28 -17.84 5.80
N TYR A 102 -0.33 -16.65 5.56
CA TYR A 102 -1.21 -16.20 4.46
C TYR A 102 -0.90 -14.94 3.53
N LEU A 103 -0.41 -13.69 3.89
CA LEU A 103 0.77 -12.83 3.26
C LEU A 103 2.50 -12.72 3.54
N ASN A 104 3.65 -13.43 4.15
CA ASN A 104 4.35 -14.76 4.85
C ASN A 104 4.21 -16.47 4.76
N GLN A 105 3.25 -17.26 4.11
CA GLN A 105 3.21 -18.48 3.22
C GLN A 105 2.27 -18.54 1.91
N GLU A 106 1.07 -17.94 1.69
CA GLU A 106 0.40 -18.05 0.32
C GLU A 106 1.23 -17.63 -0.92
N ASN A 107 1.77 -16.41 -0.99
CA ASN A 107 2.92 -15.94 -1.77
C ASN A 107 4.14 -16.62 -1.15
N ALA A 108 4.09 -17.95 -1.09
CA ALA A 108 5.08 -19.00 -1.30
C ALA A 108 4.71 -19.96 -2.43
N TYR A 109 3.53 -19.75 -3.00
CA TYR A 109 3.08 -20.21 -4.30
C TYR A 109 3.16 -19.08 -5.33
N THR A 110 2.92 -17.81 -4.99
CA THR A 110 2.94 -16.68 -5.95
C THR A 110 4.32 -16.40 -6.60
N ASP A 111 5.37 -15.91 -5.91
CA ASP A 111 6.71 -15.79 -6.53
C ASP A 111 7.28 -17.16 -6.91
N SER A 112 6.75 -18.26 -6.38
CA SER A 112 7.16 -19.61 -6.80
C SER A 112 6.60 -20.03 -8.16
N VAL A 113 5.32 -19.75 -8.45
CA VAL A 113 4.68 -19.93 -9.75
C VAL A 113 5.20 -18.88 -10.73
N MET A 114 5.43 -17.66 -10.25
CA MET A 114 6.04 -16.56 -11.00
C MET A 114 7.59 -16.66 -11.05
N SER A 115 8.22 -17.71 -10.48
CA SER A 115 9.69 -17.80 -10.38
C SER A 115 10.36 -17.86 -11.75
N GLY A 116 9.79 -18.64 -12.67
CA GLY A 116 10.20 -18.69 -14.07
C GLY A 116 9.99 -17.40 -14.85
N THR A 117 9.31 -16.40 -14.28
CA THR A 117 9.09 -15.10 -14.90
C THR A 117 10.07 -14.02 -14.46
N LYS A 118 10.94 -14.25 -13.45
CA LYS A 118 11.76 -13.17 -12.86
C LYS A 118 12.70 -12.47 -13.87
N GLU A 119 13.32 -13.17 -14.81
CA GLU A 119 14.11 -12.52 -15.88
C GLU A 119 13.26 -11.65 -16.82
N PHE A 120 11.96 -11.92 -16.92
CA PHE A 120 11.00 -11.11 -17.66
C PHE A 120 10.45 -9.97 -16.80
N GLU A 121 10.18 -10.18 -15.51
CA GLU A 121 9.89 -9.11 -14.54
C GLU A 121 11.02 -8.06 -14.50
N ASP A 122 12.29 -8.49 -14.47
CA ASP A 122 13.45 -7.59 -14.47
C ASP A 122 13.56 -6.80 -15.79
N LYS A 123 13.23 -7.42 -16.93
CA LYS A 123 13.15 -6.73 -18.23
C LYS A 123 12.00 -5.72 -18.27
N LEU A 124 10.82 -6.09 -17.75
CA LEU A 124 9.67 -5.20 -17.60
C LEU A 124 9.98 -4.03 -16.68
N PHE A 125 10.67 -4.26 -15.56
CA PHE A 125 11.17 -3.22 -14.67
C PHE A 125 12.12 -2.26 -15.40
N ALA A 126 13.11 -2.81 -16.12
CA ALA A 126 14.09 -2.02 -16.85
C ALA A 126 13.45 -1.14 -17.96
N GLU A 127 12.45 -1.62 -18.70
CA GLU A 127 11.75 -0.80 -19.70
C GLU A 127 10.73 0.17 -19.09
N ILE A 128 10.15 -0.11 -17.92
CA ILE A 128 9.27 0.85 -17.23
C ILE A 128 10.11 2.00 -16.66
N ARG A 129 11.19 1.66 -15.94
CA ARG A 129 12.14 2.64 -15.41
C ARG A 129 12.84 3.41 -16.54
N GLY A 130 13.27 2.73 -17.60
CA GLY A 130 13.92 3.32 -18.78
C GLY A 130 13.02 4.22 -19.64
N ARG A 131 11.70 4.26 -19.37
CA ARG A 131 10.76 5.25 -19.93
C ARG A 131 10.60 6.49 -19.04
N MET A 132 11.11 6.49 -17.81
CA MET A 132 11.02 7.61 -16.86
C MET A 132 12.25 8.51 -16.92
N LYS A 133 12.05 9.82 -16.80
CA LYS A 133 13.11 10.80 -16.57
C LYS A 133 13.36 10.89 -15.05
N GLU A 134 14.51 10.42 -14.57
CA GLU A 134 14.78 10.33 -13.12
C GLU A 134 15.16 11.68 -12.48
N ASP A 135 15.89 12.53 -13.19
CA ASP A 135 16.14 13.92 -12.80
C ASP A 135 15.17 14.84 -13.55
N ASP A 136 14.16 15.36 -12.85
CA ASP A 136 13.12 16.18 -13.45
C ASP A 136 12.46 17.12 -12.45
N ILE A 137 11.97 18.27 -12.94
CA ILE A 137 11.23 19.26 -12.16
C ILE A 137 9.73 19.22 -12.49
N SER A 138 8.86 19.54 -11.53
CA SER A 138 7.43 19.77 -11.81
C SER A 138 7.23 21.08 -12.60
N ALA A 139 5.99 21.38 -13.03
CA ALA A 139 5.72 22.57 -13.83
C ALA A 139 5.70 23.83 -12.93
N PRO A 140 6.66 24.78 -13.04
CA PRO A 140 6.82 25.81 -12.04
C PRO A 140 5.58 26.69 -11.88
N LEU A 141 5.06 26.77 -10.66
CA LEU A 141 3.89 27.53 -10.27
C LEU A 141 4.31 28.93 -9.83
N ARG A 142 3.74 29.96 -10.46
CA ARG A 142 3.86 31.35 -9.97
C ARG A 142 2.90 31.50 -8.80
N LYS A 143 3.41 31.79 -7.60
CA LYS A 143 2.63 32.25 -6.44
C LYS A 143 3.39 33.40 -5.77
N GLY A 144 2.79 34.59 -5.75
CA GLY A 144 3.39 35.80 -5.22
C GLY A 144 4.73 36.14 -5.91
N PRO A 145 5.82 36.41 -5.15
CA PRO A 145 7.11 36.82 -5.71
C PRO A 145 7.97 35.64 -6.22
N TYR A 146 7.49 34.39 -6.18
CA TYR A 146 8.28 33.20 -6.47
C TYR A 146 7.65 32.27 -7.52
N TYR A 147 8.52 31.56 -8.25
CA TYR A 147 8.19 30.27 -8.85
C TYR A 147 8.45 29.16 -7.83
N TYR A 148 7.44 28.37 -7.48
CA TYR A 148 7.55 27.15 -6.68
C TYR A 148 7.51 25.91 -7.59
N TYR A 149 8.29 24.89 -7.26
CA TYR A 149 8.36 23.64 -8.01
C TYR A 149 9.05 22.54 -7.20
N ASP A 150 8.72 21.30 -7.52
CA ASP A 150 9.41 20.12 -7.02
C ASP A 150 10.57 19.79 -7.93
N ARG A 151 11.67 19.29 -7.37
CA ARG A 151 12.72 18.59 -8.12
C ARG A 151 12.83 17.15 -7.64
N THR A 152 12.98 16.24 -8.58
CA THR A 152 13.48 14.89 -8.36
C THR A 152 14.88 14.75 -8.93
N LEU A 153 15.72 13.91 -8.31
CA LEU A 153 17.13 13.73 -8.65
C LEU A 153 17.42 12.26 -9.00
N GLU A 154 18.36 12.00 -9.92
CA GLU A 154 18.72 10.63 -10.31
C GLU A 154 19.07 9.74 -9.11
N GLY A 155 18.49 8.53 -9.05
CA GLY A 155 18.69 7.61 -7.92
C GLY A 155 18.16 8.06 -6.55
N LYS A 156 17.39 9.16 -6.46
CA LYS A 156 16.72 9.63 -5.23
C LYS A 156 15.21 9.31 -5.20
N GLU A 157 14.73 8.79 -4.07
CA GLU A 157 13.37 8.26 -3.89
C GLU A 157 12.27 9.34 -3.74
N TYR A 158 12.64 10.50 -3.19
CA TYR A 158 11.73 11.55 -2.73
C TYR A 158 11.99 12.91 -3.41
N VAL A 159 11.13 13.91 -3.17
CA VAL A 159 11.26 15.23 -3.82
C VAL A 159 12.11 16.23 -3.02
N GLN A 160 12.51 17.30 -3.71
CA GLN A 160 13.01 18.54 -3.14
C GLN A 160 12.02 19.65 -3.46
N HIS A 161 11.42 20.23 -2.42
CA HIS A 161 10.54 21.40 -2.54
C HIS A 161 11.41 22.64 -2.79
N CYS A 162 11.27 23.27 -3.95
CA CYS A 162 12.16 24.34 -4.41
C CYS A 162 11.38 25.64 -4.72
N ARG A 163 12.05 26.78 -4.59
CA ARG A 163 11.59 28.06 -5.12
C ARG A 163 12.68 28.85 -5.86
N ARG A 164 12.28 29.79 -6.71
CA ARG A 164 13.15 30.76 -7.39
C ARG A 164 12.45 32.11 -7.48
N LEU A 165 13.16 33.20 -7.17
CA LEU A 165 12.61 34.56 -7.20
C LEU A 165 12.21 34.98 -8.64
N ILE A 166 11.10 35.71 -8.78
CA ILE A 166 10.69 36.32 -10.04
C ILE A 166 11.39 37.68 -10.18
N SER A 167 12.21 37.84 -11.23
CA SER A 167 13.03 39.06 -11.46
C SER A 167 12.21 40.34 -11.63
N ASP A 168 10.97 40.23 -12.11
CA ASP A 168 9.97 41.29 -12.15
C ASP A 168 8.63 40.73 -11.67
N SER A 169 8.43 40.74 -10.34
CA SER A 169 7.21 40.26 -9.70
C SER A 169 6.03 41.22 -9.84
N GLN A 170 6.26 42.46 -10.29
CA GLN A 170 5.22 43.47 -10.51
C GLN A 170 4.59 43.37 -11.90
N LYS A 171 5.29 42.76 -12.87
CA LYS A 171 4.73 42.42 -14.18
C LYS A 171 3.49 41.51 -14.03
N VAL A 172 2.37 41.95 -14.62
CA VAL A 172 1.14 41.16 -14.78
C VAL A 172 1.46 39.77 -15.35
N PRO A 173 0.97 38.67 -14.74
CA PRO A 173 1.20 37.31 -15.23
C PRO A 173 0.78 37.11 -16.69
N SER A 174 1.54 36.29 -17.42
CA SER A 174 1.20 35.86 -18.78
C SER A 174 1.33 34.35 -18.94
N VAL A 175 0.48 33.73 -19.76
CA VAL A 175 0.61 32.31 -20.17
C VAL A 175 1.96 32.00 -20.81
N HIS A 176 2.67 33.01 -21.32
CA HIS A 176 4.02 32.90 -21.87
C HIS A 176 5.15 33.11 -20.83
N ASP A 177 4.84 33.44 -19.58
CA ASP A 177 5.84 33.52 -18.51
C ASP A 177 6.47 32.14 -18.25
N ILE A 178 7.79 32.10 -18.12
CA ILE A 178 8.56 30.90 -17.81
C ILE A 178 9.51 31.19 -16.66
N MET A 179 9.78 30.18 -15.83
CA MET A 179 10.84 30.28 -14.83
C MET A 179 12.19 30.44 -15.55
N PRO A 180 12.99 31.47 -15.22
CA PRO A 180 14.30 31.66 -15.84
C PRO A 180 15.26 30.52 -15.44
N THR A 181 16.11 30.12 -16.38
CA THR A 181 17.11 29.05 -16.22
C THR A 181 18.47 29.48 -16.80
N GLY A 182 19.54 28.79 -16.40
CA GLY A 182 20.92 29.16 -16.77
C GLY A 182 21.60 30.08 -15.75
N PRO A 183 22.82 30.57 -16.03
CA PRO A 183 23.65 31.30 -15.07
C PRO A 183 23.08 32.64 -14.58
N GLU A 184 22.39 33.37 -15.47
CA GLU A 184 21.81 34.69 -15.19
C GLU A 184 20.44 34.61 -14.47
N ALA A 185 19.92 33.41 -14.22
CA ALA A 185 18.64 33.23 -13.53
C ALA A 185 18.82 33.44 -12.01
N PRO A 186 17.88 34.11 -11.31
CA PRO A 186 17.92 34.28 -9.86
C PRO A 186 18.17 32.97 -9.13
N GLN A 187 18.92 33.01 -8.02
CA GLN A 187 19.33 31.81 -7.30
C GLN A 187 18.11 30.97 -6.87
N GLU A 188 18.26 29.65 -7.00
CA GLU A 188 17.30 28.68 -6.48
C GLU A 188 17.47 28.52 -4.96
N HIS A 189 16.36 28.41 -4.25
CA HIS A 189 16.32 27.99 -2.87
C HIS A 189 15.54 26.68 -2.71
N VAL A 190 16.23 25.62 -2.32
CA VAL A 190 15.57 24.39 -1.82
C VAL A 190 15.03 24.70 -0.43
N ILE A 191 13.72 24.54 -0.22
CA ILE A 191 13.06 24.79 1.06
C ILE A 191 13.19 23.54 1.94
N LEU A 192 12.80 22.38 1.40
CA LEU A 192 12.79 21.09 2.07
C LEU A 192 13.34 20.02 1.12
N ASP A 193 14.31 19.22 1.58
CA ASP A 193 14.77 18.01 0.88
C ASP A 193 14.31 16.77 1.66
N GLU A 194 13.27 16.12 1.17
CA GLU A 194 12.74 14.88 1.75
C GLU A 194 13.80 13.76 1.75
N ASN A 195 14.74 13.78 0.80
CA ASN A 195 15.85 12.81 0.75
C ASN A 195 16.91 13.06 1.82
N VAL A 196 16.94 14.24 2.45
CA VAL A 196 17.75 14.48 3.65
C VAL A 196 16.99 14.04 4.89
N LYS A 197 15.70 14.42 5.00
CA LYS A 197 14.83 14.01 6.09
C LYS A 197 14.70 12.49 6.22
N ALA A 198 14.35 11.80 5.13
CA ALA A 198 14.12 10.37 5.09
C ALA A 198 15.33 9.50 5.49
N GLN A 199 16.55 10.03 5.57
CA GLN A 199 17.76 9.25 5.91
C GLN A 199 17.69 8.60 7.29
N SER A 200 16.97 9.19 8.25
CA SER A 200 16.75 8.62 9.59
C SER A 200 15.60 7.61 9.68
N HIS A 201 14.73 7.52 8.66
CA HIS A 201 13.44 6.83 8.75
C HIS A 201 13.33 5.67 7.74
N LYS A 202 12.43 4.72 7.98
CA LYS A 202 12.22 3.52 7.12
C LYS A 202 11.00 3.65 6.22
N TYR A 203 10.03 4.42 6.67
CA TYR A 203 9.00 5.04 5.88
C TYR A 203 9.23 6.56 5.95
N TYR A 204 8.89 7.28 4.89
CA TYR A 204 8.85 8.74 4.93
C TYR A 204 7.79 9.24 3.97
N SER A 205 6.95 10.17 4.42
CA SER A 205 5.99 10.88 3.59
C SER A 205 5.78 12.29 4.12
N ILE A 206 5.56 13.24 3.21
CA ILE A 206 5.00 14.55 3.53
C ILE A 206 3.51 14.51 3.17
N GLY A 207 2.63 14.61 4.17
CA GLY A 207 1.19 14.61 3.97
C GLY A 207 0.65 15.94 3.45
N THR A 208 1.32 17.04 3.82
CA THR A 208 0.98 18.39 3.32
C THR A 208 2.20 19.31 3.38
N PHE A 209 2.27 20.28 2.47
CA PHE A 209 3.31 21.30 2.39
C PHE A 209 2.64 22.64 2.08
N LYS A 210 2.56 23.51 3.07
CA LYS A 210 1.76 24.75 3.02
C LYS A 210 2.65 25.96 3.22
N VAL A 211 2.82 26.76 2.17
CA VAL A 211 3.52 28.06 2.22
C VAL A 211 2.56 29.11 2.77
N SER A 212 3.03 29.91 3.74
CA SER A 212 2.29 31.04 4.31
C SER A 212 1.95 32.13 3.25
N PRO A 213 0.84 32.88 3.42
CA PRO A 213 0.45 33.99 2.53
C PRO A 213 1.58 35.01 2.26
N ASN A 214 2.32 35.42 3.30
CA ASN A 214 3.46 36.35 3.15
C ASN A 214 4.72 35.72 2.51
N ASN A 215 4.66 34.43 2.13
CA ASN A 215 5.74 33.67 1.50
C ASN A 215 7.03 33.55 2.36
N LYS A 216 6.97 33.75 3.68
CA LYS A 216 8.16 33.65 4.57
C LYS A 216 8.25 32.33 5.31
N LEU A 217 7.14 31.75 5.73
CA LEU A 217 7.09 30.50 6.48
C LEU A 217 6.52 29.36 5.63
N VAL A 218 6.89 28.13 5.98
CA VAL A 218 6.29 26.89 5.48
C VAL A 218 5.93 26.00 6.66
N ALA A 219 4.71 25.49 6.68
CA ALA A 219 4.31 24.39 7.54
C ALA A 219 4.29 23.10 6.70
N TYR A 220 4.89 22.02 7.20
CA TYR A 220 4.84 20.70 6.54
C TYR A 220 4.51 19.60 7.55
N ALA A 221 3.69 18.64 7.13
CA ALA A 221 3.24 17.51 7.96
C ALA A 221 4.03 16.24 7.57
N GLU A 222 4.78 15.69 8.52
CA GLU A 222 5.74 14.59 8.33
C GLU A 222 5.21 13.28 8.95
N ASP A 223 5.09 12.22 8.15
CA ASP A 223 4.82 10.84 8.58
C ASP A 223 6.08 9.99 8.36
N THR A 224 6.51 9.29 9.42
CA THR A 224 7.72 8.45 9.44
C THR A 224 7.44 6.96 9.68
N LYS A 225 6.16 6.56 9.65
CA LYS A 225 5.65 5.24 10.00
C LYS A 225 4.73 4.62 8.92
N GLY A 226 3.91 5.43 8.26
CA GLY A 226 2.83 5.00 7.37
C GLY A 226 1.50 4.75 8.08
N ASP A 227 1.20 5.47 9.16
CA ASP A 227 -0.08 5.41 9.89
C ASP A 227 -1.04 6.57 9.56
N GLU A 228 -0.71 7.42 8.58
CA GLU A 228 -1.45 8.64 8.19
C GLU A 228 -1.65 9.64 9.38
N ILE A 229 -0.84 9.53 10.45
CA ILE A 229 -0.77 10.46 11.60
C ILE A 229 0.56 11.22 11.57
N TYR A 230 0.48 12.53 11.40
CA TYR A 230 1.61 13.38 11.08
C TYR A 230 2.12 14.21 12.28
N THR A 231 3.39 14.60 12.18
CA THR A 231 4.01 15.67 12.99
C THR A 231 4.18 16.91 12.13
N VAL A 232 3.58 18.03 12.51
CA VAL A 232 3.68 19.30 11.77
C VAL A 232 4.85 20.11 12.29
N TYR A 233 5.73 20.55 11.38
CA TYR A 233 6.79 21.50 11.68
C TYR A 233 6.56 22.79 10.91
N VAL A 234 6.84 23.94 11.54
CA VAL A 234 6.91 25.24 10.87
C VAL A 234 8.36 25.66 10.74
N ILE A 235 8.75 26.11 9.54
CA ILE A 235 10.09 26.61 9.25
C ILE A 235 10.06 27.96 8.53
N ASP A 236 11.08 28.78 8.76
CA ASP A 236 11.38 29.94 7.91
C ASP A 236 11.94 29.45 6.55
N ALA A 237 11.41 29.99 5.46
CA ALA A 237 11.60 29.46 4.11
C ALA A 237 12.95 29.84 3.47
N ASP A 238 13.72 30.77 4.05
CA ASP A 238 15.04 31.19 3.55
C ASP A 238 16.19 30.67 4.43
N THR A 239 15.99 30.58 5.74
CA THR A 239 16.99 30.08 6.71
C THR A 239 16.82 28.60 7.05
N ARG A 240 15.62 28.03 6.83
CA ARG A 240 15.18 26.69 7.27
C ARG A 240 15.22 26.49 8.80
N ALA A 241 15.24 27.58 9.57
CA ALA A 241 15.11 27.53 11.03
C ALA A 241 13.68 27.17 11.44
N THR A 242 13.53 26.31 12.45
CA THR A 242 12.23 25.92 13.00
C THR A 242 11.61 27.04 13.84
N ILE A 243 10.29 27.23 13.70
CA ILE A 243 9.51 28.23 14.43
C ILE A 243 8.62 27.51 15.44
N GLY A 244 8.90 27.69 16.73
CA GLY A 244 8.20 26.99 17.81
C GLY A 244 8.55 25.51 17.93
N GLU A 245 7.76 24.79 18.72
CA GLU A 245 7.79 23.33 18.84
C GLU A 245 6.83 22.69 17.82
N PRO A 246 7.08 21.45 17.35
CA PRO A 246 6.21 20.78 16.39
C PRO A 246 4.87 20.33 17.00
N LEU A 247 3.82 20.33 16.19
CA LEU A 247 2.49 19.82 16.56
C LEU A 247 2.42 18.31 16.28
N VAL A 248 1.86 17.53 17.22
CA VAL A 248 1.75 16.07 17.08
C VAL A 248 0.29 15.61 17.05
N GLY A 249 0.04 14.43 16.47
CA GLY A 249 -1.30 13.82 16.39
C GLY A 249 -2.20 14.44 15.30
N VAL A 250 -1.60 15.05 14.29
CA VAL A 250 -2.31 15.82 13.26
C VAL A 250 -2.59 14.95 12.02
N THR A 251 -3.70 15.20 11.33
CA THR A 251 -4.02 14.62 10.01
C THR A 251 -3.22 15.29 8.87
N GLY A 252 -3.55 15.02 7.61
CA GLY A 252 -3.07 15.84 6.48
C GLY A 252 -3.73 17.23 6.38
N TYR A 253 -4.84 17.44 7.10
CA TYR A 253 -5.63 18.67 7.04
C TYR A 253 -5.01 19.76 7.91
N LEU A 254 -4.40 20.74 7.24
CA LEU A 254 -3.64 21.84 7.82
C LEU A 254 -3.73 23.06 6.90
N GLU A 255 -4.10 24.23 7.45
CA GLU A 255 -4.13 25.49 6.72
C GLU A 255 -3.59 26.68 7.53
N TRP A 256 -3.14 27.71 6.82
CA TRP A 256 -2.64 28.95 7.41
C TRP A 256 -3.77 29.90 7.82
N ALA A 257 -3.87 30.19 9.11
CA ALA A 257 -4.71 31.27 9.63
C ALA A 257 -3.91 32.58 9.60
N GLY A 258 -3.75 33.15 8.41
CA GLY A 258 -2.95 34.34 8.19
C GLY A 258 -1.46 33.97 8.14
N ASN A 259 -0.61 34.66 8.90
CA ASN A 259 0.84 34.43 8.87
C ASN A 259 1.43 33.93 10.20
N ASP A 260 0.63 33.96 11.27
CA ASP A 260 1.08 33.84 12.66
C ASP A 260 0.30 32.75 13.43
N ALA A 261 -0.58 32.03 12.74
CA ALA A 261 -1.42 30.96 13.27
C ALA A 261 -1.73 29.88 12.22
N LEU A 262 -2.16 28.71 12.68
CA LEU A 262 -2.55 27.53 11.89
C LEU A 262 -3.91 27.01 12.35
N VAL A 263 -4.67 26.41 11.44
CA VAL A 263 -5.78 25.49 11.79
C VAL A 263 -5.41 24.08 11.35
N TYR A 264 -5.70 23.09 12.18
CA TYR A 264 -5.39 21.68 11.89
C TYR A 264 -6.47 20.74 12.44
N VAL A 265 -6.53 19.50 11.93
CA VAL A 265 -7.49 18.47 12.38
C VAL A 265 -6.77 17.26 12.99
N THR A 266 -7.29 16.69 14.09
CA THR A 266 -6.79 15.46 14.75
C THR A 266 -7.62 14.22 14.36
N MET A 267 -7.15 13.03 14.74
CA MET A 267 -7.92 11.78 14.65
C MET A 267 -8.39 11.30 16.04
N ASP A 268 -9.49 10.55 16.06
CA ASP A 268 -9.97 9.79 17.21
C ASP A 268 -9.43 8.34 17.25
N GLU A 269 -9.98 7.53 18.18
CA GLU A 269 -9.59 6.14 18.44
C GLU A 269 -9.89 5.18 17.27
N ILE A 270 -10.76 5.55 16.33
CA ILE A 270 -11.07 4.76 15.11
C ILE A 270 -10.38 5.32 13.85
N LEU A 271 -9.39 6.21 14.03
CA LEU A 271 -8.63 6.90 12.97
C LEU A 271 -9.50 7.84 12.10
N ARG A 272 -10.64 8.30 12.62
CA ARG A 272 -11.54 9.25 11.95
C ARG A 272 -11.12 10.69 12.28
N PRO A 273 -11.00 11.61 11.30
CA PRO A 273 -10.74 13.03 11.54
C PRO A 273 -11.88 13.66 12.36
N ASP A 274 -11.60 14.09 13.60
CA ASP A 274 -12.64 14.29 14.63
C ASP A 274 -12.77 15.72 15.19
N LYS A 275 -11.64 16.44 15.33
CA LYS A 275 -11.58 17.76 15.99
C LYS A 275 -10.72 18.74 15.21
N ALA A 276 -11.23 19.95 15.01
CA ALA A 276 -10.50 21.06 14.41
C ALA A 276 -9.96 22.01 15.50
N TRP A 277 -8.70 22.40 15.39
CA TRP A 277 -7.94 23.15 16.39
C TRP A 277 -7.30 24.40 15.80
N PHE A 278 -7.21 25.47 16.59
CA PHE A 278 -6.53 26.71 16.25
C PHE A 278 -5.25 26.88 17.08
N HIS A 279 -4.10 26.96 16.41
CA HIS A 279 -2.76 27.09 16.98
C HIS A 279 -2.18 28.48 16.70
N VAL A 280 -1.57 29.12 17.71
CA VAL A 280 -0.85 30.39 17.56
C VAL A 280 0.66 30.12 17.59
N LEU A 281 1.40 30.59 16.59
CA LEU A 281 2.84 30.30 16.49
C LEU A 281 3.60 30.80 17.73
N GLY A 282 4.33 29.89 18.36
CA GLY A 282 5.09 30.14 19.58
C GLY A 282 4.34 29.88 20.90
N THR A 283 3.09 29.40 20.86
CA THR A 283 2.45 28.78 22.04
C THR A 283 2.72 27.27 22.10
N GLU A 284 2.52 26.67 23.27
CA GLU A 284 2.55 25.22 23.44
C GLU A 284 1.23 24.63 22.91
N GLN A 285 1.27 23.49 22.19
CA GLN A 285 0.07 22.84 21.61
C GLN A 285 -1.04 22.55 22.63
N SER A 286 -0.68 22.39 23.91
CA SER A 286 -1.62 22.22 25.04
C SER A 286 -2.47 23.47 25.36
N LYS A 287 -2.26 24.59 24.66
CA LYS A 287 -3.03 25.83 24.75
C LYS A 287 -3.84 26.13 23.49
N ASP A 288 -3.78 25.26 22.49
CA ASP A 288 -4.49 25.43 21.23
C ASP A 288 -6.00 25.33 21.45
N THR A 289 -6.76 26.15 20.72
CA THR A 289 -8.19 26.31 20.94
C THR A 289 -8.97 25.33 20.08
N LEU A 290 -9.75 24.44 20.71
CA LEU A 290 -10.71 23.58 20.02
C LEU A 290 -11.77 24.45 19.33
N LEU A 291 -11.81 24.43 18.00
CA LEU A 291 -12.80 25.15 17.19
C LEU A 291 -14.08 24.33 17.02
N TYR A 292 -13.95 23.02 16.76
CA TYR A 292 -15.07 22.12 16.54
C TYR A 292 -14.71 20.66 16.86
N GLU A 293 -15.71 19.86 17.23
CA GLU A 293 -15.61 18.42 17.49
C GLU A 293 -16.83 17.73 16.88
N GLU A 294 -16.60 16.84 15.90
CA GLU A 294 -17.65 15.99 15.35
C GLU A 294 -17.77 14.69 16.15
N LYS A 295 -18.98 14.49 16.68
CA LYS A 295 -19.33 13.43 17.65
C LYS A 295 -20.09 12.28 17.00
N ASP A 296 -20.45 12.43 15.73
CA ASP A 296 -21.10 11.42 14.91
C ASP A 296 -20.05 10.58 14.16
N ASP A 297 -20.00 9.28 14.42
CA ASP A 297 -19.01 8.36 13.83
C ASP A 297 -19.23 8.08 12.33
N MET A 298 -20.34 8.54 11.75
CA MET A 298 -20.57 8.54 10.29
C MET A 298 -19.93 9.75 9.60
N PHE A 299 -19.51 10.78 10.34
CA PHE A 299 -19.03 12.06 9.80
C PHE A 299 -17.55 12.29 10.09
N SER A 300 -16.79 12.78 9.11
CA SER A 300 -15.38 13.16 9.23
C SER A 300 -15.18 14.66 9.02
N LEU A 301 -14.17 15.23 9.66
CA LEU A 301 -13.77 16.63 9.43
C LEU A 301 -12.81 16.79 8.24
N ASP A 302 -12.98 17.90 7.54
CA ASP A 302 -12.13 18.38 6.45
C ASP A 302 -11.88 19.90 6.61
N LEU A 303 -10.80 20.41 6.00
CA LEU A 303 -10.31 21.78 6.16
C LEU A 303 -9.75 22.34 4.84
N GLU A 304 -10.37 23.42 4.35
CA GLU A 304 -9.99 24.08 3.10
C GLU A 304 -9.76 25.58 3.32
N ALA A 305 -8.74 26.16 2.70
CA ALA A 305 -8.60 27.61 2.59
C ALA A 305 -9.31 28.13 1.34
N SER A 306 -10.10 29.21 1.49
CA SER A 306 -10.63 29.97 0.34
C SER A 306 -9.51 30.49 -0.56
N GLU A 307 -9.74 30.55 -1.88
CA GLU A 307 -8.74 30.97 -2.87
C GLU A 307 -8.28 32.43 -2.67
N SER A 308 -9.09 33.24 -1.99
CA SER A 308 -8.75 34.62 -1.59
C SER A 308 -8.01 34.72 -0.25
N GLU A 309 -7.61 33.59 0.36
CA GLU A 309 -6.90 33.45 1.65
C GLU A 309 -7.56 34.21 2.84
N ARG A 310 -8.86 34.54 2.75
CA ARG A 310 -9.60 35.33 3.75
C ARG A 310 -10.41 34.48 4.72
N TYR A 311 -10.96 33.38 4.24
CA TYR A 311 -11.74 32.44 5.03
C TYR A 311 -11.06 31.08 5.04
N LEU A 312 -11.08 30.43 6.21
CA LEU A 312 -10.90 28.99 6.32
C LEU A 312 -12.27 28.35 6.49
N PHE A 313 -12.50 27.25 5.78
CA PHE A 313 -13.70 26.44 5.85
C PHE A 313 -13.38 25.15 6.60
N VAL A 314 -14.15 24.86 7.65
CA VAL A 314 -14.14 23.56 8.32
C VAL A 314 -15.43 22.86 7.92
N ALA A 315 -15.33 21.71 7.26
CA ALA A 315 -16.48 20.92 6.88
C ALA A 315 -16.61 19.70 7.80
N SER A 316 -17.84 19.22 7.96
CA SER A 316 -18.13 17.87 8.47
C SER A 316 -18.96 17.13 7.43
N GLU A 317 -18.53 15.92 7.06
CA GLU A 317 -19.09 15.17 5.94
C GLU A 317 -19.28 13.66 6.17
N SER A 318 -20.41 13.14 5.66
CA SER A 318 -20.65 11.72 5.35
C SER A 318 -20.56 11.48 3.82
N LYS A 319 -20.96 10.30 3.31
CA LYS A 319 -21.01 10.03 1.86
C LYS A 319 -22.20 10.71 1.17
N ASN A 320 -23.16 11.26 1.92
CA ASN A 320 -24.37 11.91 1.39
C ASN A 320 -24.64 13.32 1.94
N THR A 321 -23.96 13.76 3.00
CA THR A 321 -24.22 15.04 3.67
C THR A 321 -22.91 15.76 3.95
N ARG A 322 -22.73 17.00 3.47
CA ARG A 322 -21.58 17.87 3.81
C ARG A 322 -22.08 19.25 4.18
N PHE A 323 -21.72 19.69 5.39
CA PHE A 323 -22.09 21.00 5.93
C PHE A 323 -20.84 21.76 6.42
N ASN A 324 -20.84 23.07 6.23
CA ASN A 324 -19.63 23.88 6.31
C ASN A 324 -19.75 24.96 7.38
N PHE A 325 -18.69 25.12 8.15
CA PHE A 325 -18.40 26.27 8.97
C PHE A 325 -17.37 27.18 8.26
N TYR A 326 -17.33 28.46 8.62
CA TYR A 326 -16.32 29.41 8.16
C TYR A 326 -15.74 30.22 9.33
N MET A 327 -14.46 30.57 9.24
CA MET A 327 -13.77 31.51 10.13
C MET A 327 -13.15 32.64 9.31
N ASP A 328 -13.41 33.90 9.68
CA ASP A 328 -12.71 35.05 9.05
C ASP A 328 -11.28 35.12 9.61
N VAL A 329 -10.28 34.93 8.75
CA VAL A 329 -8.87 34.90 9.13
C VAL A 329 -8.41 36.25 9.71
N SER A 330 -9.10 37.35 9.39
CA SER A 330 -8.82 38.66 10.00
C SER A 330 -9.37 38.84 11.42
N LYS A 331 -10.17 37.88 11.91
CA LYS A 331 -10.86 37.91 13.21
C LYS A 331 -11.03 36.52 13.84
N PRO A 332 -9.94 35.80 14.18
CA PRO A 332 -10.04 34.47 14.79
C PRO A 332 -10.81 34.47 16.12
N GLU A 333 -10.93 35.61 16.81
CA GLU A 333 -11.73 35.77 18.03
C GLU A 333 -13.25 35.69 17.81
N GLU A 334 -13.73 35.83 16.57
CA GLU A 334 -15.15 35.60 16.22
C GLU A 334 -15.46 34.11 15.98
N GLY A 335 -14.44 33.23 15.95
CA GLY A 335 -14.56 31.77 15.88
C GLY A 335 -15.17 31.20 14.58
N LEU A 336 -15.53 29.91 14.61
CA LEU A 336 -16.28 29.26 13.54
C LEU A 336 -17.76 29.65 13.58
N LYS A 337 -18.32 29.92 12.40
CA LYS A 337 -19.74 30.24 12.17
C LYS A 337 -20.30 29.27 11.14
N VAL A 338 -21.56 28.87 11.28
CA VAL A 338 -22.23 28.01 10.29
C VAL A 338 -22.42 28.78 8.98
N LEU A 339 -21.95 28.21 7.85
CA LEU A 339 -22.23 28.69 6.50
C LEU A 339 -23.39 27.89 5.89
N THR A 340 -23.30 26.56 5.92
CA THR A 340 -24.40 25.66 5.53
C THR A 340 -24.78 24.75 6.71
N PRO A 341 -26.08 24.54 6.99
CA PRO A 341 -26.52 23.69 8.09
C PRO A 341 -26.43 22.20 7.72
N ARG A 342 -26.25 21.32 8.72
CA ARG A 342 -26.35 19.87 8.56
C ARG A 342 -27.79 19.48 8.19
N VAL A 343 -28.00 19.06 6.93
CA VAL A 343 -29.28 18.58 6.41
C VAL A 343 -29.03 17.30 5.62
N GLU A 344 -29.68 16.21 6.05
CA GLU A 344 -29.50 14.86 5.49
C GLU A 344 -29.68 14.83 3.96
N GLY A 345 -28.74 14.20 3.27
CA GLY A 345 -28.71 14.07 1.80
C GLY A 345 -28.24 15.33 1.05
N ILE A 346 -28.05 16.47 1.74
CA ILE A 346 -27.54 17.72 1.15
C ILE A 346 -26.03 17.83 1.37
N ASP A 347 -25.34 18.03 0.26
CA ASP A 347 -23.89 18.11 0.18
C ASP A 347 -23.53 19.47 -0.43
N THR A 348 -22.60 20.16 0.22
CA THR A 348 -22.16 21.50 -0.15
C THR A 348 -20.66 21.63 -0.07
N THR A 349 -20.00 22.08 -1.15
CA THR A 349 -18.64 22.63 -1.08
C THR A 349 -18.70 24.14 -1.30
N VAL A 350 -17.75 24.87 -0.71
CA VAL A 350 -17.84 26.32 -0.54
C VAL A 350 -16.55 27.02 -0.95
N SER A 351 -16.71 28.19 -1.59
CA SER A 351 -15.61 29.08 -1.99
C SER A 351 -16.03 30.53 -1.71
N HIS A 352 -15.10 31.47 -1.78
CA HIS A 352 -15.33 32.89 -1.47
C HIS A 352 -14.67 33.83 -2.49
N ARG A 353 -15.42 34.85 -2.93
CA ARG A 353 -14.89 35.95 -3.75
C ARG A 353 -15.57 37.27 -3.39
N GLY A 354 -14.77 38.22 -2.91
CA GLY A 354 -15.17 39.61 -2.64
C GLY A 354 -16.03 39.75 -1.39
N ASP A 355 -17.35 39.76 -1.59
CA ASP A 355 -18.41 39.95 -0.60
C ASP A 355 -19.44 38.81 -0.60
N HIS A 356 -19.20 37.75 -1.40
CA HIS A 356 -20.08 36.59 -1.55
C HIS A 356 -19.36 35.26 -1.28
N PHE A 357 -20.10 34.32 -0.69
CA PHE A 357 -19.78 32.90 -0.72
C PHE A 357 -20.44 32.25 -1.95
N PHE A 358 -19.73 31.33 -2.58
CA PHE A 358 -20.20 30.53 -3.70
C PHE A 358 -20.28 29.09 -3.23
N ILE A 359 -21.42 28.44 -3.50
CA ILE A 359 -21.76 27.14 -2.93
C ILE A 359 -22.18 26.20 -4.06
N LYS A 360 -21.38 25.15 -4.28
CA LYS A 360 -21.76 24.00 -5.11
C LYS A 360 -22.67 23.12 -4.25
N ARG A 361 -23.96 23.03 -4.59
CA ARG A 361 -24.97 22.32 -3.80
C ARG A 361 -25.49 21.10 -4.56
N ARG A 362 -25.50 19.93 -3.91
CA ARG A 362 -26.18 18.71 -4.35
C ARG A 362 -27.33 18.37 -3.41
N SER A 363 -28.43 17.88 -3.97
CA SER A 363 -29.55 17.24 -3.24
C SER A 363 -30.21 16.20 -4.15
N ASP A 364 -31.25 15.49 -3.70
CA ASP A 364 -32.02 14.58 -4.56
C ASP A 364 -32.68 15.28 -5.75
N GLN A 365 -33.10 16.54 -5.57
CA GLN A 365 -33.67 17.38 -6.64
C GLN A 365 -32.58 17.91 -7.58
N PHE A 366 -31.39 18.17 -7.06
CA PHE A 366 -30.26 18.75 -7.76
C PHE A 366 -29.08 17.77 -7.75
N PHE A 367 -29.32 16.55 -8.24
CA PHE A 367 -28.41 15.42 -8.07
C PHE A 367 -27.07 15.61 -8.81
N ASN A 368 -27.07 16.28 -9.96
CA ASN A 368 -25.86 16.64 -10.70
C ASN A 368 -25.21 17.95 -10.20
N SER A 369 -25.66 18.45 -9.04
CA SER A 369 -25.34 19.73 -8.44
C SER A 369 -25.86 20.95 -9.20
N GLU A 370 -25.96 22.07 -8.48
CA GLU A 370 -26.06 23.44 -8.98
C GLU A 370 -24.98 24.30 -8.29
N VAL A 371 -24.76 25.51 -8.78
CA VAL A 371 -23.93 26.52 -8.09
C VAL A 371 -24.80 27.72 -7.75
N VAL A 372 -24.86 28.05 -6.46
CA VAL A 372 -25.51 29.26 -5.94
C VAL A 372 -24.47 30.20 -5.31
N ALA A 373 -24.85 31.45 -5.05
CA ALA A 373 -24.10 32.35 -4.19
C ALA A 373 -25.01 33.07 -3.18
N CYS A 374 -24.45 33.41 -2.02
CA CYS A 374 -25.06 34.23 -0.98
C CYS A 374 -24.08 35.29 -0.50
N ALA A 375 -24.59 36.38 0.08
CA ALA A 375 -23.74 37.45 0.59
C ALA A 375 -23.12 37.04 1.93
N VAL A 376 -21.88 37.45 2.20
CA VAL A 376 -21.16 37.11 3.46
C VAL A 376 -21.89 37.63 4.71
N ASN A 377 -22.74 38.65 4.57
CA ASN A 377 -23.59 39.22 5.64
C ASN A 377 -25.05 38.70 5.66
N ASP A 378 -25.48 37.93 4.66
CA ASP A 378 -26.75 37.20 4.63
C ASP A 378 -26.58 35.88 3.87
N THR A 379 -26.17 34.85 4.61
CA THR A 379 -26.00 33.49 4.07
C THR A 379 -27.32 32.76 3.82
N SER A 380 -28.46 33.34 4.22
CA SER A 380 -29.79 32.73 4.07
C SER A 380 -30.42 32.99 2.71
N SER A 381 -30.10 34.13 2.10
CA SER A 381 -30.56 34.52 0.76
C SER A 381 -29.58 34.03 -0.31
N THR A 382 -30.04 33.17 -1.23
CA THR A 382 -29.22 32.56 -2.30
C THR A 382 -29.72 32.90 -3.70
N THR A 383 -28.79 33.13 -4.62
CA THR A 383 -29.04 33.30 -6.05
C THR A 383 -28.39 32.17 -6.84
N VAL A 384 -29.14 31.53 -7.75
CA VAL A 384 -28.64 30.45 -8.62
C VAL A 384 -27.79 31.04 -9.76
N LEU A 385 -26.58 30.53 -9.94
CA LEU A 385 -25.61 31.00 -10.93
C LEU A 385 -25.44 30.00 -12.09
N ILE A 386 -25.25 28.72 -11.75
CA ILE A 386 -25.25 27.60 -12.70
C ILE A 386 -26.37 26.65 -12.25
N PRO A 387 -27.52 26.59 -12.95
CA PRO A 387 -28.63 25.74 -12.54
C PRO A 387 -28.33 24.26 -12.79
N HIS A 388 -28.99 23.40 -12.02
CA HIS A 388 -28.92 21.94 -12.18
C HIS A 388 -29.32 21.48 -13.60
N ASN A 389 -28.59 20.48 -14.12
CA ASN A 389 -28.84 19.85 -15.41
C ASN A 389 -28.72 18.32 -15.30
N GLU A 390 -29.78 17.59 -15.64
CA GLU A 390 -29.83 16.12 -15.54
C GLU A 390 -28.77 15.39 -16.38
N SER A 391 -28.25 16.02 -17.44
CA SER A 391 -27.21 15.46 -18.33
C SER A 391 -25.78 15.94 -18.04
N VAL A 392 -25.62 17.01 -17.24
CA VAL A 392 -24.32 17.64 -16.97
C VAL A 392 -24.09 17.75 -15.47
N LYS A 393 -23.15 16.96 -14.94
CA LYS A 393 -22.71 17.07 -13.54
C LYS A 393 -21.71 18.21 -13.39
N ILE A 394 -21.94 19.13 -12.45
CA ILE A 394 -20.90 20.04 -11.95
C ILE A 394 -20.08 19.23 -10.94
N GLN A 395 -18.88 18.79 -11.34
CA GLN A 395 -17.97 18.08 -10.44
C GLN A 395 -17.37 19.05 -9.41
N ASP A 396 -16.90 20.21 -9.88
CA ASP A 396 -16.29 21.21 -9.01
C ASP A 396 -16.31 22.64 -9.54
N ILE A 397 -15.96 23.60 -8.68
CA ILE A 397 -15.72 25.00 -9.06
C ILE A 397 -14.36 25.50 -8.53
N GLN A 398 -13.78 26.48 -9.22
CA GLN A 398 -12.58 27.20 -8.82
C GLN A 398 -12.77 28.68 -9.11
N LEU A 399 -12.60 29.54 -8.11
CA LEU A 399 -12.78 30.99 -8.24
C LEU A 399 -11.48 31.74 -8.51
N PHE A 400 -11.66 32.86 -9.20
CA PHE A 400 -10.66 33.88 -9.46
C PHE A 400 -11.28 35.25 -9.18
N SER A 401 -10.46 36.29 -9.13
CA SER A 401 -10.90 37.66 -8.87
C SER A 401 -11.97 38.16 -9.87
N ASP A 402 -11.94 37.68 -11.11
CA ASP A 402 -12.84 38.07 -12.22
C ASP A 402 -13.47 36.90 -12.99
N HIS A 403 -13.28 35.65 -12.55
CA HIS A 403 -13.84 34.45 -13.22
C HIS A 403 -14.30 33.37 -12.22
N LEU A 404 -15.24 32.54 -12.67
CA LEU A 404 -15.61 31.26 -12.06
C LEU A 404 -15.36 30.17 -13.10
N VAL A 405 -14.57 29.17 -12.72
CA VAL A 405 -14.29 28.00 -13.57
C VAL A 405 -15.09 26.83 -13.02
N ALA A 406 -15.95 26.23 -13.86
CA ALA A 406 -16.68 25.01 -13.55
C ALA A 406 -16.02 23.80 -14.22
N TYR A 407 -15.75 22.77 -13.42
CA TYR A 407 -15.32 21.46 -13.89
C TYR A 407 -16.56 20.59 -14.06
N GLU A 408 -17.07 20.53 -15.28
CA GLU A 408 -18.29 19.80 -15.63
C GLU A 408 -17.97 18.38 -16.13
N ARG A 409 -18.97 17.50 -16.11
CA ARG A 409 -18.95 16.21 -16.82
C ARG A 409 -20.26 15.98 -17.54
N GLU A 410 -20.18 15.72 -18.83
CA GLU A 410 -21.32 15.36 -19.69
C GLU A 410 -20.95 14.11 -20.49
N ASN A 411 -21.88 13.16 -20.61
CA ASN A 411 -21.70 11.96 -21.44
C ASN A 411 -20.35 11.26 -21.20
N GLY A 412 -19.88 11.10 -19.96
CA GLY A 412 -18.62 10.42 -19.63
C GLY A 412 -17.34 11.22 -19.84
N LEU A 413 -17.38 12.45 -20.34
CA LEU A 413 -16.20 13.29 -20.55
C LEU A 413 -16.26 14.56 -19.71
N GLN A 414 -15.11 14.92 -19.14
CA GLN A 414 -14.92 16.16 -18.39
C GLN A 414 -14.87 17.36 -19.34
N LYS A 415 -15.29 18.52 -18.85
CA LYS A 415 -15.15 19.82 -19.50
C LYS A 415 -14.63 20.84 -18.48
N ILE A 416 -14.00 21.89 -18.98
CA ILE A 416 -13.72 23.10 -18.23
C ILE A 416 -14.52 24.22 -18.88
N ILE A 417 -15.49 24.78 -18.16
CA ILE A 417 -16.30 25.92 -18.61
C ILE A 417 -15.92 27.14 -17.79
N VAL A 418 -15.57 28.23 -18.46
CA VAL A 418 -15.10 29.47 -17.83
C VAL A 418 -16.17 30.55 -17.95
N TYR A 419 -16.66 31.03 -16.81
CA TYR A 419 -17.64 32.10 -16.69
C TYR A 419 -16.97 33.38 -16.20
N HIS A 420 -17.31 34.53 -16.77
CA HIS A 420 -16.88 35.82 -16.25
C HIS A 420 -17.73 36.20 -15.02
N LEU A 421 -17.11 36.79 -13.99
CA LEU A 421 -17.81 37.33 -12.82
C LEU A 421 -17.90 38.86 -12.90
N PRO A 422 -19.06 39.47 -12.57
CA PRO A 422 -19.22 40.92 -12.52
C PRO A 422 -18.31 41.54 -11.43
N THR A 423 -18.10 42.85 -11.46
CA THR A 423 -17.21 43.53 -10.51
C THR A 423 -17.67 43.32 -9.07
N VAL A 424 -16.75 43.27 -8.11
CA VAL A 424 -17.11 43.17 -6.67
C VAL A 424 -17.99 44.36 -6.28
N GLY A 425 -19.15 44.08 -5.67
CA GLY A 425 -20.19 45.07 -5.35
C GLY A 425 -21.23 45.30 -6.46
N GLU A 426 -21.09 44.72 -7.66
CA GLU A 426 -22.17 44.67 -8.65
C GLU A 426 -23.16 43.51 -8.35
N PRO A 427 -24.48 43.65 -8.60
CA PRO A 427 -25.45 42.62 -8.25
C PRO A 427 -25.27 41.30 -9.02
N LEU A 428 -24.81 40.26 -8.32
CA LEU A 428 -24.61 38.92 -8.86
C LEU A 428 -25.94 38.18 -9.06
N ARG A 429 -26.56 38.35 -10.24
CA ARG A 429 -27.92 37.85 -10.56
C ARG A 429 -27.97 36.57 -11.37
N SER A 430 -27.00 36.39 -12.27
CA SER A 430 -26.88 35.29 -13.23
C SER A 430 -25.51 35.38 -13.90
N LEU A 431 -25.00 34.28 -14.44
CA LEU A 431 -23.79 34.29 -15.27
C LEU A 431 -24.15 34.46 -16.76
N GLU A 432 -23.21 34.97 -17.56
CA GLU A 432 -23.28 34.91 -19.02
C GLU A 432 -22.96 33.50 -19.53
N SER A 433 -23.04 33.27 -20.85
CA SER A 433 -22.70 31.96 -21.43
C SER A 433 -21.20 31.67 -21.29
N GLY A 434 -20.85 30.64 -20.52
CA GLY A 434 -19.46 30.28 -20.26
C GLY A 434 -18.72 29.73 -21.49
N GLN A 435 -17.40 30.00 -21.54
CA GLN A 435 -16.51 29.57 -22.61
C GLN A 435 -15.88 28.20 -22.29
N ALA A 436 -16.10 27.21 -23.16
CA ALA A 436 -15.51 25.88 -23.02
C ALA A 436 -14.03 25.85 -23.47
N VAL A 437 -13.15 25.30 -22.64
CA VAL A 437 -11.78 24.97 -23.04
C VAL A 437 -11.80 23.80 -24.03
N SER A 438 -11.00 23.89 -25.10
CA SER A 438 -10.92 22.88 -26.16
C SER A 438 -9.73 21.93 -25.97
N PHE A 439 -9.93 20.65 -26.32
CA PHE A 439 -8.95 19.57 -26.11
C PHE A 439 -8.70 18.77 -27.40
N VAL A 440 -7.54 18.09 -27.48
CA VAL A 440 -7.02 17.54 -28.75
C VAL A 440 -7.42 16.08 -29.00
N ASP A 441 -7.31 15.20 -28.01
CA ASP A 441 -7.79 13.81 -28.12
C ASP A 441 -9.31 13.74 -27.85
N PRO A 442 -10.06 12.83 -28.52
CA PRO A 442 -11.52 12.67 -28.33
C PRO A 442 -11.90 11.93 -27.03
N VAL A 443 -10.92 11.41 -26.31
CA VAL A 443 -11.06 10.67 -25.05
C VAL A 443 -9.89 11.09 -24.17
N TYR A 444 -10.16 11.79 -23.07
CA TYR A 444 -9.14 12.48 -22.27
C TYR A 444 -9.56 12.61 -20.81
N SER A 445 -8.61 13.04 -19.97
CA SER A 445 -8.78 13.39 -18.57
C SER A 445 -8.22 14.79 -18.33
N VAL A 446 -8.94 15.64 -17.60
CA VAL A 446 -8.46 16.93 -17.08
C VAL A 446 -8.61 17.00 -15.57
N TYR A 447 -7.69 17.72 -14.92
CA TYR A 447 -7.73 17.94 -13.47
C TYR A 447 -7.42 19.40 -13.13
N PRO A 448 -8.10 19.97 -12.10
CA PRO A 448 -7.73 21.26 -11.55
C PRO A 448 -6.29 21.24 -11.04
N THR A 449 -5.67 22.41 -11.01
CA THR A 449 -4.38 22.64 -10.33
C THR A 449 -4.32 24.05 -9.79
N ASP A 450 -3.51 24.25 -8.75
CA ASP A 450 -3.21 25.54 -8.15
C ASP A 450 -3.01 26.64 -9.19
N SER A 451 -3.75 27.73 -9.02
CA SER A 451 -3.74 28.91 -9.87
C SER A 451 -3.82 30.15 -8.98
N GLU A 452 -3.18 31.25 -9.37
CA GLU A 452 -3.13 32.46 -8.56
C GLU A 452 -4.46 33.23 -8.66
N PHE A 453 -5.22 33.34 -7.57
CA PHE A 453 -6.59 33.90 -7.53
C PHE A 453 -6.73 35.30 -8.17
N SER A 454 -5.70 36.15 -8.09
CA SER A 454 -5.67 37.48 -8.71
C SER A 454 -5.32 37.49 -10.20
N SER A 455 -5.08 36.33 -10.81
CA SER A 455 -4.74 36.16 -12.22
C SER A 455 -5.97 35.81 -13.06
N SER A 456 -5.91 36.05 -14.37
CA SER A 456 -6.85 35.44 -15.34
C SER A 456 -6.28 34.19 -16.02
N ILE A 457 -5.19 33.64 -15.47
CA ILE A 457 -4.58 32.40 -15.94
C ILE A 457 -5.10 31.24 -15.09
N LEU A 458 -5.92 30.41 -15.71
CA LEU A 458 -6.25 29.08 -15.20
C LEU A 458 -5.10 28.12 -15.53
N ARG A 459 -4.61 27.36 -14.56
CA ARG A 459 -3.75 26.19 -14.81
C ARG A 459 -4.56 24.90 -14.66
N PHE A 460 -4.36 23.97 -15.59
CA PHE A 460 -4.89 22.61 -15.48
C PHE A 460 -3.90 21.55 -15.95
N SER A 461 -4.09 20.32 -15.47
CA SER A 461 -3.42 19.13 -15.99
C SER A 461 -4.30 18.42 -17.03
N TYR A 462 -3.68 17.90 -18.09
CA TYR A 462 -4.31 17.21 -19.21
C TYR A 462 -3.60 15.89 -19.52
N SER A 463 -4.34 14.84 -19.85
CA SER A 463 -3.79 13.57 -20.36
C SER A 463 -4.84 12.80 -21.18
N SER A 464 -4.39 11.79 -21.93
CA SER A 464 -5.26 10.76 -22.51
C SER A 464 -4.56 9.40 -22.45
N LEU A 465 -5.24 8.31 -22.81
CA LEU A 465 -4.64 6.97 -22.87
C LEU A 465 -3.38 6.90 -23.77
N ARG A 466 -3.18 7.88 -24.68
CA ARG A 466 -2.02 7.99 -25.58
C ARG A 466 -1.20 9.30 -25.44
N THR A 467 -1.64 10.27 -24.63
CA THR A 467 -0.98 11.57 -24.48
C THR A 467 -0.49 11.75 -23.03
N PRO A 468 0.84 11.76 -22.79
CA PRO A 468 1.43 11.91 -21.46
C PRO A 468 0.92 13.13 -20.69
N SER A 469 0.90 13.02 -19.36
CA SER A 469 0.44 14.10 -18.48
C SER A 469 1.16 15.41 -18.79
N SER A 470 0.37 16.46 -19.01
CA SER A 470 0.78 17.74 -19.55
C SER A 470 0.11 18.87 -18.77
N VAL A 471 0.87 19.87 -18.34
CA VAL A 471 0.36 21.05 -17.64
C VAL A 471 0.23 22.21 -18.62
N TYR A 472 -0.95 22.84 -18.65
CA TYR A 472 -1.25 24.00 -19.48
C TYR A 472 -1.62 25.21 -18.62
N ASP A 473 -1.13 26.38 -19.02
CA ASP A 473 -1.68 27.67 -18.59
C ASP A 473 -2.67 28.14 -19.67
N TYR A 474 -3.86 28.55 -19.28
CA TYR A 474 -4.94 29.03 -20.15
C TYR A 474 -5.37 30.44 -19.73
N ASP A 475 -5.23 31.40 -20.65
CA ASP A 475 -5.72 32.76 -20.43
C ASP A 475 -7.23 32.81 -20.67
N MET A 476 -7.98 32.96 -19.58
CA MET A 476 -9.44 33.03 -19.58
C MET A 476 -9.99 34.21 -20.37
N LYS A 477 -9.20 35.26 -20.61
CA LYS A 477 -9.63 36.46 -21.36
C LYS A 477 -9.43 36.36 -22.87
N THR A 478 -8.49 35.53 -23.34
CA THR A 478 -8.20 35.36 -24.78
C THR A 478 -8.50 33.97 -25.32
N GLY A 479 -8.73 32.97 -24.46
CA GLY A 479 -8.88 31.57 -24.85
C GLY A 479 -7.55 30.88 -25.20
N THR A 480 -6.41 31.47 -24.84
CA THR A 480 -5.08 30.99 -25.27
C THR A 480 -4.52 29.93 -24.31
N SER A 481 -4.47 28.67 -24.75
CA SER A 481 -3.76 27.58 -24.06
C SER A 481 -2.27 27.55 -24.41
N VAL A 482 -1.39 27.46 -23.41
CA VAL A 482 0.08 27.31 -23.57
C VAL A 482 0.58 26.12 -22.75
N LEU A 483 1.22 25.15 -23.42
CA LEU A 483 1.87 24.01 -22.77
C LEU A 483 3.06 24.47 -21.92
N LYS A 484 3.07 24.14 -20.63
CA LYS A 484 4.13 24.51 -19.68
C LYS A 484 5.10 23.38 -19.39
N LYS A 485 4.58 22.14 -19.33
CA LYS A 485 5.34 20.91 -19.17
C LYS A 485 4.58 19.76 -19.81
N ILE A 486 5.30 18.85 -20.46
CA ILE A 486 4.83 17.48 -20.74
C ILE A 486 5.77 16.51 -20.02
N ASN A 487 5.24 15.46 -19.40
CA ASN A 487 6.04 14.43 -18.76
C ASN A 487 6.74 13.59 -19.83
N SER A 488 8.05 13.76 -19.95
CA SER A 488 8.89 13.12 -20.97
C SER A 488 8.91 11.60 -20.82
N VAL A 489 8.47 10.89 -21.86
CA VAL A 489 8.55 9.42 -21.94
C VAL A 489 9.80 9.04 -22.74
N LEU A 490 10.80 8.53 -22.05
CA LEU A 490 12.06 8.09 -22.66
C LEU A 490 11.89 6.76 -23.42
N GLY A 491 12.91 6.34 -24.16
CA GLY A 491 12.89 5.06 -24.90
C GLY A 491 12.20 5.09 -26.27
N GLY A 492 11.96 6.27 -26.85
CA GLY A 492 11.44 6.39 -28.23
C GLY A 492 9.92 6.23 -28.36
N PHE A 493 9.16 6.69 -27.36
CA PHE A 493 7.70 6.72 -27.41
C PHE A 493 7.18 7.67 -28.52
N ASP A 494 6.18 7.20 -29.27
CA ASP A 494 5.44 7.97 -30.28
C ASP A 494 3.93 7.72 -30.10
N SER A 495 3.17 8.77 -29.79
CA SER A 495 1.71 8.70 -29.60
C SER A 495 0.95 8.40 -30.89
N ALA A 496 1.55 8.59 -32.07
CA ALA A 496 0.97 8.23 -33.35
C ALA A 496 1.00 6.71 -33.65
N ARG A 497 1.69 5.90 -32.84
CA ARG A 497 1.60 4.42 -32.90
C ARG A 497 0.40 3.84 -32.15
N TYR A 498 -0.25 4.62 -31.29
CA TYR A 498 -1.35 4.16 -30.45
C TYR A 498 -2.69 4.74 -30.90
N VAL A 499 -3.70 3.89 -30.99
CA VAL A 499 -5.08 4.27 -31.31
C VAL A 499 -5.90 4.23 -30.03
N THR A 500 -6.73 5.24 -29.83
CA THR A 500 -7.69 5.32 -28.73
C THR A 500 -9.10 5.34 -29.26
N GLU A 501 -9.97 4.50 -28.73
CA GLU A 501 -11.37 4.41 -29.13
C GLU A 501 -12.31 4.55 -27.92
N ARG A 502 -13.55 4.95 -28.20
CA ARG A 502 -14.66 4.87 -27.26
C ARG A 502 -15.76 3.99 -27.83
N LYS A 503 -16.27 3.07 -27.02
CA LYS A 503 -17.38 2.17 -27.34
C LYS A 503 -18.47 2.26 -26.28
N TRP A 504 -19.60 1.62 -26.55
CA TRP A 504 -20.75 1.54 -25.67
C TRP A 504 -21.29 0.11 -25.70
N ALA A 505 -21.35 -0.55 -24.55
CA ALA A 505 -21.88 -1.90 -24.39
C ALA A 505 -23.31 -1.85 -23.82
N PRO A 506 -24.30 -2.56 -24.39
CA PRO A 506 -25.64 -2.61 -23.84
C PRO A 506 -25.69 -3.56 -22.63
N ALA A 507 -26.07 -3.03 -21.46
CA ALA A 507 -26.44 -3.82 -20.30
C ALA A 507 -27.81 -4.50 -20.49
N LEU A 508 -28.14 -5.45 -19.61
CA LEU A 508 -29.39 -6.25 -19.68
C LEU A 508 -30.68 -5.43 -19.57
N ASP A 509 -30.62 -4.24 -18.98
CA ASP A 509 -31.72 -3.28 -18.87
C ASP A 509 -31.76 -2.24 -20.01
N GLY A 510 -30.85 -2.36 -20.99
CA GLY A 510 -30.70 -1.43 -22.11
C GLY A 510 -29.77 -0.25 -21.84
N THR A 511 -29.22 -0.10 -20.63
CA THR A 511 -28.27 0.98 -20.30
C THR A 511 -27.00 0.84 -21.14
N LEU A 512 -26.56 1.93 -21.79
CA LEU A 512 -25.31 1.93 -22.56
C LEU A 512 -24.12 2.26 -21.67
N ILE A 513 -23.28 1.25 -21.41
CA ILE A 513 -22.08 1.35 -20.57
C ILE A 513 -20.90 1.84 -21.42
N PRO A 514 -20.30 3.01 -21.15
CA PRO A 514 -19.17 3.48 -21.93
C PRO A 514 -17.89 2.67 -21.65
N ILE A 515 -17.09 2.47 -22.69
CA ILE A 515 -15.77 1.81 -22.61
C ILE A 515 -14.73 2.68 -23.31
N SER A 516 -13.61 2.97 -22.64
CA SER A 516 -12.43 3.62 -23.25
C SER A 516 -11.36 2.56 -23.55
N ILE A 517 -10.83 2.54 -24.78
CA ILE A 517 -9.93 1.49 -25.28
C ILE A 517 -8.64 2.12 -25.84
N VAL A 518 -7.49 1.46 -25.66
CA VAL A 518 -6.22 1.80 -26.32
C VAL A 518 -5.43 0.56 -26.74
N TYR A 519 -4.79 0.61 -27.90
CA TYR A 519 -3.91 -0.44 -28.44
C TYR A 519 -2.83 0.14 -29.37
N ARG A 520 -1.76 -0.61 -29.65
CA ARG A 520 -0.72 -0.23 -30.62
C ARG A 520 -1.08 -0.74 -32.01
N LYS A 521 -1.21 0.17 -32.99
CA LYS A 521 -1.84 -0.08 -34.30
C LYS A 521 -1.17 -1.12 -35.20
N ASP A 522 0.09 -1.43 -34.91
CA ASP A 522 0.95 -2.35 -35.66
C ASP A 522 1.18 -3.70 -34.92
N ALA A 523 0.51 -3.89 -33.77
CA ALA A 523 0.71 -5.02 -32.86
C ALA A 523 -0.53 -5.90 -32.65
N VAL A 524 -1.71 -5.42 -33.05
CA VAL A 524 -3.01 -6.10 -32.89
C VAL A 524 -3.72 -6.24 -34.24
N LYS A 525 -4.71 -7.13 -34.33
CA LYS A 525 -5.49 -7.38 -35.54
C LYS A 525 -6.98 -7.06 -35.40
N LEU A 526 -7.51 -7.13 -34.17
CA LEU A 526 -8.93 -7.05 -33.85
C LEU A 526 -9.78 -8.13 -34.55
N ASP A 527 -9.19 -9.33 -34.72
CA ASP A 527 -9.85 -10.55 -35.21
C ASP A 527 -10.33 -11.49 -34.07
N GLY A 528 -10.12 -11.06 -32.82
CA GLY A 528 -10.38 -11.82 -31.60
C GLY A 528 -9.19 -12.66 -31.09
N SER A 529 -8.07 -12.73 -31.81
CA SER A 529 -6.88 -13.49 -31.38
C SER A 529 -5.95 -12.74 -30.41
N ASP A 530 -6.12 -11.42 -30.30
CA ASP A 530 -5.35 -10.51 -29.46
C ASP A 530 -5.70 -10.65 -27.96
N PRO A 531 -4.71 -10.56 -27.04
CA PRO A 531 -4.96 -10.46 -25.60
C PRO A 531 -5.51 -9.09 -25.21
N LEU A 532 -6.38 -9.04 -24.20
CA LEU A 532 -6.98 -7.79 -23.71
C LEU A 532 -6.93 -7.72 -22.18
N LEU A 533 -6.67 -6.54 -21.61
CA LEU A 533 -6.83 -6.25 -20.18
C LEU A 533 -7.94 -5.21 -19.97
N LEU A 534 -9.00 -5.59 -19.24
CA LEU A 534 -10.17 -4.77 -18.94
C LEU A 534 -10.18 -4.35 -17.46
N TYR A 535 -10.10 -3.05 -17.21
CA TYR A 535 -10.09 -2.45 -15.87
C TYR A 535 -11.48 -1.92 -15.48
N GLY A 536 -11.83 -1.97 -14.18
CA GLY A 536 -13.03 -1.31 -13.63
C GLY A 536 -12.91 -0.91 -12.15
N TYR A 537 -13.85 -0.08 -11.67
CA TYR A 537 -13.95 0.33 -10.27
C TYR A 537 -15.40 0.33 -9.75
N GLY A 538 -16.20 1.37 -10.06
CA GLY A 538 -17.65 1.34 -9.89
C GLY A 538 -18.20 1.53 -8.46
N SER A 539 -17.59 2.38 -7.63
CA SER A 539 -18.11 2.74 -6.30
C SER A 539 -17.78 4.18 -5.92
N TYR A 540 -18.47 4.70 -4.89
CA TYR A 540 -18.28 6.04 -4.31
C TYR A 540 -18.29 7.22 -5.30
N GLU A 541 -18.98 7.09 -6.44
CA GLU A 541 -19.00 8.09 -7.52
C GLU A 541 -17.63 8.38 -8.18
N ILE A 542 -16.61 7.56 -7.90
CA ILE A 542 -15.26 7.73 -8.45
C ILE A 542 -15.27 7.44 -9.96
N CYS A 543 -14.69 8.37 -10.73
CA CYS A 543 -14.57 8.26 -12.19
C CYS A 543 -13.22 7.63 -12.58
N VAL A 544 -13.21 6.60 -13.42
CA VAL A 544 -11.96 5.94 -13.89
C VAL A 544 -11.43 6.62 -15.15
N ASP A 545 -10.98 7.86 -15.00
CA ASP A 545 -10.67 8.72 -16.14
C ASP A 545 -9.52 8.22 -17.04
N PRO A 546 -9.64 8.37 -18.38
CA PRO A 546 -8.83 7.66 -19.37
C PRO A 546 -7.44 8.29 -19.59
N SER A 547 -6.60 8.25 -18.54
CA SER A 547 -5.29 8.91 -18.44
C SER A 547 -4.09 8.05 -18.87
N PHE A 548 -2.95 8.70 -19.16
CA PHE A 548 -1.70 8.04 -19.55
C PHE A 548 -0.98 7.38 -18.36
N LYS A 549 -0.47 6.16 -18.56
CA LYS A 549 0.47 5.51 -17.64
C LYS A 549 1.60 4.87 -18.45
N SER A 550 2.85 5.30 -18.26
CA SER A 550 4.01 4.82 -19.01
C SER A 550 4.22 3.30 -18.89
N ALA A 551 3.89 2.72 -17.73
CA ALA A 551 3.94 1.28 -17.50
C ALA A 551 2.95 0.47 -18.37
N ARG A 552 1.84 1.08 -18.82
CA ARG A 552 0.86 0.43 -19.72
C ARG A 552 1.50 0.08 -21.07
N LEU A 553 2.49 0.85 -21.52
CA LEU A 553 3.21 0.61 -22.77
C LEU A 553 3.84 -0.80 -22.81
N SER A 554 4.27 -1.34 -21.67
CA SER A 554 4.82 -2.71 -21.58
C SER A 554 3.86 -3.79 -22.08
N LEU A 555 2.54 -3.58 -21.95
CA LEU A 555 1.50 -4.47 -22.49
C LEU A 555 1.18 -4.13 -23.95
N LEU A 556 0.93 -2.84 -24.25
CA LEU A 556 0.55 -2.39 -25.59
C LEU A 556 1.64 -2.68 -26.63
N ASP A 557 2.91 -2.58 -26.25
CA ASP A 557 4.06 -2.88 -27.11
C ASP A 557 4.18 -4.37 -27.47
N ARG A 558 3.47 -5.24 -26.73
CA ARG A 558 3.43 -6.70 -26.87
C ARG A 558 2.09 -7.21 -27.43
N GLY A 559 1.29 -6.32 -28.01
CA GLY A 559 0.03 -6.67 -28.67
C GLY A 559 -1.18 -6.84 -27.73
N PHE A 560 -1.12 -6.31 -26.50
CA PHE A 560 -2.34 -6.19 -25.69
C PHE A 560 -3.20 -5.01 -26.14
N VAL A 561 -4.50 -5.23 -26.14
CA VAL A 561 -5.51 -4.18 -26.00
C VAL A 561 -5.68 -3.86 -24.51
N TYR A 562 -5.84 -2.60 -24.14
CA TYR A 562 -6.25 -2.19 -22.79
C TYR A 562 -7.58 -1.44 -22.85
N ALA A 563 -8.50 -1.75 -21.94
CA ALA A 563 -9.81 -1.14 -21.86
C ALA A 563 -10.18 -0.75 -20.43
N ILE A 564 -11.03 0.26 -20.27
CA ILE A 564 -11.66 0.69 -19.02
C ILE A 564 -13.18 0.63 -19.23
N ALA A 565 -13.90 -0.09 -18.37
CA ALA A 565 -15.36 -0.07 -18.34
C ALA A 565 -15.88 0.93 -17.29
N HIS A 566 -16.62 1.94 -17.76
CA HIS A 566 -17.16 3.04 -16.96
C HIS A 566 -18.52 2.67 -16.39
N ILE A 567 -18.53 1.64 -15.53
CA ILE A 567 -19.71 0.96 -14.99
C ILE A 567 -20.49 1.78 -13.94
N ARG A 568 -21.79 1.49 -13.75
CA ARG A 568 -22.59 2.16 -12.71
C ARG A 568 -22.01 1.94 -11.31
N GLY A 569 -22.21 2.93 -10.45
CA GLY A 569 -21.51 3.07 -9.17
C GLY A 569 -20.28 3.99 -9.27
N GLY A 570 -19.71 4.17 -10.47
CA GLY A 570 -18.84 5.30 -10.79
C GLY A 570 -19.64 6.58 -11.06
N GLY A 571 -18.95 7.70 -11.27
CA GLY A 571 -19.56 9.02 -11.50
C GLY A 571 -19.61 9.49 -12.96
N GLU A 572 -19.24 8.64 -13.92
CA GLU A 572 -18.92 9.08 -15.29
C GLU A 572 -20.13 9.67 -16.04
N MET A 573 -21.34 9.18 -15.79
CA MET A 573 -22.58 9.73 -16.38
C MET A 573 -23.38 10.59 -15.37
N GLY A 574 -22.69 11.20 -14.39
CA GLY A 574 -23.31 12.02 -13.34
C GLY A 574 -23.84 11.21 -12.15
N ARG A 575 -24.52 11.87 -11.20
CA ARG A 575 -24.87 11.28 -9.90
C ARG A 575 -25.80 10.07 -10.01
N GLN A 576 -26.72 10.08 -10.99
CA GLN A 576 -27.58 8.93 -11.25
C GLN A 576 -26.80 7.70 -11.73
N TRP A 577 -25.58 7.84 -12.27
CA TRP A 577 -24.72 6.71 -12.59
C TRP A 577 -24.25 5.98 -11.32
N TYR A 578 -23.92 6.76 -10.29
CA TYR A 578 -23.54 6.26 -8.97
C TYR A 578 -24.73 5.68 -8.22
N GLU A 579 -25.83 6.43 -8.06
CA GLU A 579 -27.00 5.96 -7.31
C GLU A 579 -27.67 4.73 -7.94
N ASN A 580 -27.48 4.49 -9.25
CA ASN A 580 -27.91 3.27 -9.93
C ASN A 580 -26.86 2.14 -9.94
N GLY A 581 -25.81 2.23 -9.12
CA GLY A 581 -24.84 1.17 -8.83
C GLY A 581 -24.36 1.23 -7.37
N LYS A 582 -25.32 1.40 -6.44
CA LYS A 582 -25.13 1.67 -5.02
C LYS A 582 -26.27 1.03 -4.20
N LEU A 583 -26.10 0.77 -2.89
CA LEU A 583 -27.15 0.22 -2.01
C LEU A 583 -27.87 -1.00 -2.65
N LEU A 584 -29.21 -1.03 -2.64
CA LEU A 584 -30.07 -2.07 -3.26
C LEU A 584 -30.01 -2.09 -4.81
N LYS A 585 -29.12 -1.31 -5.44
CA LYS A 585 -28.80 -1.34 -6.87
C LYS A 585 -27.33 -1.74 -7.16
N LYS A 586 -26.51 -2.04 -6.14
CA LYS A 586 -25.06 -2.35 -6.31
C LYS A 586 -24.77 -3.45 -7.35
N LYS A 587 -25.70 -4.40 -7.57
CA LYS A 587 -25.54 -5.45 -8.58
C LYS A 587 -25.33 -4.94 -10.01
N ASN A 588 -25.82 -3.74 -10.34
CA ASN A 588 -25.67 -3.15 -11.67
C ASN A 588 -24.19 -2.97 -12.02
N THR A 589 -23.34 -2.56 -11.08
CA THR A 589 -21.89 -2.47 -11.21
C THR A 589 -21.28 -3.75 -11.80
N PHE A 590 -21.71 -4.92 -11.31
CA PHE A 590 -21.17 -6.21 -11.71
C PHE A 590 -21.72 -6.64 -13.08
N THR A 591 -23.01 -6.43 -13.33
CA THR A 591 -23.64 -6.77 -14.63
C THR A 591 -23.17 -5.88 -15.77
N ASP A 592 -22.85 -4.61 -15.50
CA ASP A 592 -22.32 -3.66 -16.49
C ASP A 592 -20.92 -4.04 -16.96
N PHE A 593 -20.09 -4.55 -16.03
CA PHE A 593 -18.76 -5.05 -16.34
C PHE A 593 -18.80 -6.35 -17.15
N ILE A 594 -19.75 -7.24 -16.80
CA ILE A 594 -20.04 -8.46 -17.57
C ILE A 594 -20.49 -8.11 -19.00
N ALA A 595 -21.44 -7.18 -19.15
CA ALA A 595 -21.90 -6.71 -20.46
C ALA A 595 -20.75 -6.07 -21.28
N SER A 596 -19.86 -5.32 -20.61
CA SER A 596 -18.67 -4.74 -21.24
C SER A 596 -17.69 -5.80 -21.73
N ALA A 597 -17.46 -6.86 -20.95
CA ALA A 597 -16.64 -7.99 -21.34
C ALA A 597 -17.24 -8.77 -22.53
N GLU A 598 -18.55 -9.06 -22.49
CA GLU A 598 -19.24 -9.77 -23.58
C GLU A 598 -19.25 -8.98 -24.88
N TYR A 599 -19.46 -7.65 -24.81
CA TYR A 599 -19.34 -6.75 -25.96
C TYR A 599 -17.95 -6.80 -26.60
N LEU A 600 -16.86 -6.74 -25.81
CA LEU A 600 -15.49 -6.76 -26.34
C LEU A 600 -15.16 -8.09 -27.06
N ILE A 601 -15.68 -9.21 -26.56
CA ILE A 601 -15.56 -10.54 -27.18
C ILE A 601 -16.42 -10.65 -28.45
N GLU A 602 -17.65 -10.11 -28.43
CA GLU A 602 -18.55 -10.09 -29.57
C GLU A 602 -17.97 -9.27 -30.73
N LYS A 603 -17.46 -8.06 -30.42
CA LYS A 603 -16.83 -7.13 -31.39
C LYS A 603 -15.36 -7.44 -31.71
N LYS A 604 -14.86 -8.63 -31.33
CA LYS A 604 -13.53 -9.15 -31.72
C LYS A 604 -12.30 -8.36 -31.25
N PHE A 605 -12.44 -7.58 -30.18
CA PHE A 605 -11.26 -7.03 -29.49
C PHE A 605 -10.42 -8.13 -28.79
N CYS A 606 -11.05 -9.24 -28.41
CA CYS A 606 -10.39 -10.45 -27.90
C CYS A 606 -11.34 -11.67 -27.99
N SER A 607 -10.93 -12.79 -27.40
CA SER A 607 -11.78 -13.95 -27.08
C SER A 607 -11.82 -14.22 -25.57
N LYS A 608 -12.64 -15.16 -25.10
CA LYS A 608 -12.72 -15.55 -23.68
C LYS A 608 -11.37 -16.08 -23.16
N GLU A 609 -10.67 -16.82 -24.02
CA GLU A 609 -9.35 -17.40 -23.78
C GLU A 609 -8.22 -16.35 -23.78
N LYS A 610 -8.56 -15.07 -24.00
CA LYS A 610 -7.65 -13.93 -24.17
C LYS A 610 -8.00 -12.72 -23.30
N LEU A 611 -9.16 -12.72 -22.64
CA LEU A 611 -9.61 -11.62 -21.79
C LEU A 611 -9.03 -11.72 -20.38
N CYS A 612 -8.33 -10.68 -19.95
CA CYS A 612 -7.87 -10.47 -18.58
C CYS A 612 -8.66 -9.31 -17.94
N ILE A 613 -8.90 -9.35 -16.64
CA ILE A 613 -9.62 -8.29 -15.90
C ILE A 613 -8.81 -7.74 -14.71
N GLU A 614 -9.00 -6.48 -14.34
CA GLU A 614 -8.30 -5.82 -13.22
C GLU A 614 -9.20 -4.85 -12.42
N GLY A 615 -9.02 -4.80 -11.10
CA GLY A 615 -9.63 -3.79 -10.23
C GLY A 615 -8.94 -3.72 -8.86
N ARG A 616 -9.09 -2.60 -8.14
CA ARG A 616 -8.48 -2.36 -6.82
C ARG A 616 -9.48 -1.78 -5.80
N SER A 617 -9.34 -2.08 -4.50
CA SER A 617 -10.23 -1.58 -3.42
C SER A 617 -11.69 -1.99 -3.68
N ALA A 618 -12.64 -1.07 -3.83
CA ALA A 618 -13.99 -1.36 -4.26
C ALA A 618 -14.09 -1.84 -5.73
N GLY A 619 -13.11 -1.50 -6.59
CA GLY A 619 -12.90 -2.20 -7.87
C GLY A 619 -12.47 -3.66 -7.67
N GLY A 620 -12.01 -4.02 -6.49
CA GLY A 620 -11.77 -5.40 -6.08
C GLY A 620 -13.04 -6.17 -5.70
N LEU A 621 -14.02 -5.51 -5.07
CA LEU A 621 -15.38 -6.04 -4.89
C LEU A 621 -15.97 -6.42 -6.24
N LEU A 622 -15.88 -5.51 -7.21
CA LEU A 622 -16.26 -5.74 -8.59
C LEU A 622 -15.66 -7.04 -9.14
N ILE A 623 -14.33 -7.20 -9.09
CA ILE A 623 -13.65 -8.40 -9.60
C ILE A 623 -14.11 -9.65 -8.86
N GLY A 624 -14.22 -9.60 -7.53
CA GLY A 624 -14.69 -10.73 -6.73
C GLY A 624 -16.12 -11.17 -7.08
N ALA A 625 -17.02 -10.21 -7.30
CA ALA A 625 -18.41 -10.47 -7.65
C ALA A 625 -18.55 -11.06 -9.06
N VAL A 626 -17.89 -10.49 -10.07
CA VAL A 626 -17.99 -11.00 -11.45
C VAL A 626 -17.31 -12.36 -11.62
N LEU A 627 -16.27 -12.67 -10.84
CA LEU A 627 -15.68 -14.01 -10.75
C LEU A 627 -16.70 -15.06 -10.26
N ASN A 628 -17.59 -14.71 -9.32
CA ASN A 628 -18.65 -15.63 -8.88
C ASN A 628 -19.82 -15.73 -9.87
N MET A 629 -20.10 -14.66 -10.61
CA MET A 629 -21.24 -14.58 -11.53
C MET A 629 -20.96 -15.18 -12.91
N ARG A 630 -19.83 -14.84 -13.54
CA ARG A 630 -19.50 -15.18 -14.94
C ARG A 630 -17.99 -15.48 -15.14
N PRO A 631 -17.41 -16.47 -14.42
CA PRO A 631 -16.01 -16.82 -14.58
C PRO A 631 -15.66 -17.34 -15.99
N ASP A 632 -16.67 -17.81 -16.75
CA ASP A 632 -16.53 -18.33 -18.12
C ASP A 632 -16.05 -17.28 -19.13
N LEU A 633 -16.12 -15.98 -18.80
CA LEU A 633 -15.74 -14.90 -19.70
C LEU A 633 -14.23 -14.63 -19.73
N PHE A 634 -13.50 -15.08 -18.72
CA PHE A 634 -12.18 -14.56 -18.41
C PHE A 634 -11.10 -15.65 -18.52
N ARG A 635 -9.92 -15.27 -18.99
CA ARG A 635 -8.70 -16.09 -18.93
C ARG A 635 -7.92 -15.83 -17.65
N ALA A 636 -7.85 -14.57 -17.22
CA ALA A 636 -7.17 -14.16 -15.98
C ALA A 636 -7.85 -12.97 -15.29
N ALA A 637 -7.59 -12.77 -14.00
CA ALA A 637 -8.09 -11.64 -13.21
C ALA A 637 -7.03 -11.12 -12.22
N VAL A 638 -7.07 -9.82 -11.92
CA VAL A 638 -6.24 -9.17 -10.90
C VAL A 638 -7.13 -8.37 -9.94
N ALA A 639 -7.07 -8.65 -8.64
CA ALA A 639 -7.89 -7.96 -7.62
C ALA A 639 -6.99 -7.41 -6.50
N GLY A 640 -6.68 -6.11 -6.50
CA GLY A 640 -5.77 -5.51 -5.52
C GLY A 640 -6.48 -4.89 -4.31
N VAL A 641 -6.00 -5.16 -3.09
CA VAL A 641 -6.66 -4.77 -1.80
C VAL A 641 -8.20 -4.87 -1.85
N PRO A 642 -8.79 -5.97 -2.38
CA PRO A 642 -10.19 -5.98 -2.75
C PRO A 642 -11.12 -6.09 -1.52
N PHE A 643 -12.07 -5.16 -1.40
CA PHE A 643 -13.19 -5.27 -0.46
C PHE A 643 -14.10 -6.43 -0.92
N VAL A 644 -14.32 -7.46 -0.10
CA VAL A 644 -14.93 -8.73 -0.56
C VAL A 644 -15.70 -9.51 0.50
N ASP A 645 -15.56 -9.17 1.78
CA ASP A 645 -16.24 -9.81 2.91
C ASP A 645 -17.44 -8.98 3.38
N VAL A 646 -18.17 -8.43 2.40
CA VAL A 646 -19.04 -7.25 2.50
C VAL A 646 -20.01 -7.32 3.68
N VAL A 647 -20.73 -8.44 3.86
CA VAL A 647 -21.74 -8.58 4.92
C VAL A 647 -21.09 -8.63 6.29
N THR A 648 -19.96 -9.31 6.41
CA THR A 648 -19.25 -9.52 7.68
C THR A 648 -18.59 -8.22 8.14
N THR A 649 -17.85 -7.56 7.24
CA THR A 649 -17.20 -6.27 7.52
C THR A 649 -18.23 -5.20 7.89
N MET A 650 -19.32 -5.07 7.12
CA MET A 650 -20.33 -4.03 7.35
C MET A 650 -21.26 -4.30 8.54
N LEU A 651 -21.21 -5.49 9.16
CA LEU A 651 -21.92 -5.75 10.42
C LEU A 651 -21.19 -5.18 11.64
N ASP A 652 -19.88 -4.91 11.57
CA ASP A 652 -19.08 -4.51 12.72
C ASP A 652 -18.55 -3.06 12.62
N PRO A 653 -19.06 -2.12 13.44
CA PRO A 653 -18.62 -0.72 13.45
C PRO A 653 -17.24 -0.49 14.08
N THR A 654 -16.60 -1.50 14.68
CA THR A 654 -15.23 -1.38 15.20
C THR A 654 -14.16 -1.42 14.10
N ILE A 655 -14.55 -1.83 12.89
CA ILE A 655 -13.68 -1.78 11.71
C ILE A 655 -13.69 -0.35 11.15
N PRO A 656 -12.52 0.27 10.90
CA PRO A 656 -12.45 1.59 10.28
C PRO A 656 -13.28 1.68 9.00
N LEU A 657 -13.85 2.86 8.77
CA LEU A 657 -14.80 3.20 7.69
C LEU A 657 -16.21 2.58 7.78
N THR A 658 -16.46 1.43 8.43
CA THR A 658 -17.76 0.71 8.36
C THR A 658 -18.98 1.60 8.63
N THR A 659 -18.94 2.45 9.66
CA THR A 659 -20.02 3.38 10.01
C THR A 659 -20.39 4.30 8.84
N SER A 660 -19.38 4.88 8.18
CA SER A 660 -19.52 5.71 6.99
C SER A 660 -19.91 4.92 5.73
N GLU A 661 -19.59 3.63 5.67
CA GLU A 661 -19.83 2.79 4.49
C GLU A 661 -21.21 2.12 4.47
N TRP A 662 -21.97 2.16 5.57
CA TRP A 662 -23.41 1.89 5.54
C TRP A 662 -24.15 2.80 4.54
N GLU A 663 -23.65 4.01 4.28
CA GLU A 663 -24.18 4.90 3.24
C GLU A 663 -23.80 4.50 1.81
N GLU A 664 -22.85 3.59 1.58
CA GLU A 664 -22.45 3.07 0.25
C GLU A 664 -23.13 1.72 -0.05
N TRP A 665 -22.98 0.75 0.86
CA TRP A 665 -23.39 -0.64 0.62
C TRP A 665 -24.79 -0.95 1.18
N GLY A 666 -25.16 -0.24 2.24
CA GLY A 666 -26.29 -0.56 3.10
C GLY A 666 -25.84 -0.94 4.52
N ASP A 667 -26.78 -0.86 5.46
CA ASP A 667 -26.58 -1.31 6.83
C ASP A 667 -27.09 -2.76 6.99
N PRO A 668 -26.24 -3.79 7.03
CA PRO A 668 -26.67 -5.19 7.13
C PRO A 668 -27.24 -5.56 8.50
N ARG A 669 -27.30 -4.62 9.47
CA ARG A 669 -28.12 -4.77 10.68
C ARG A 669 -29.62 -4.52 10.40
N LYS A 670 -29.99 -4.30 9.13
CA LYS A 670 -31.36 -4.22 8.60
C LYS A 670 -31.57 -5.33 7.55
N GLU A 671 -32.72 -6.00 7.61
CA GLU A 671 -32.96 -7.26 6.87
C GLU A 671 -32.84 -7.14 5.35
N GLU A 672 -33.38 -6.05 4.77
CA GLU A 672 -33.35 -5.81 3.33
C GLU A 672 -31.92 -5.70 2.77
N PHE A 673 -31.04 -5.00 3.50
CA PHE A 673 -29.65 -4.80 3.14
C PHE A 673 -28.84 -6.06 3.41
N TYR A 674 -29.07 -6.75 4.53
CA TYR A 674 -28.42 -8.02 4.86
C TYR A 674 -28.55 -9.04 3.71
N PHE A 675 -29.78 -9.35 3.28
CA PHE A 675 -30.00 -10.31 2.21
C PHE A 675 -29.54 -9.79 0.84
N TYR A 676 -29.69 -8.49 0.56
CA TYR A 676 -29.21 -7.92 -0.70
C TYR A 676 -27.68 -7.98 -0.80
N MET A 677 -26.96 -7.55 0.22
CA MET A 677 -25.50 -7.59 0.33
C MET A 677 -24.99 -9.04 0.29
N LYS A 678 -25.61 -9.95 1.05
CA LYS A 678 -25.30 -11.39 1.01
C LYS A 678 -25.47 -11.97 -0.40
N SER A 679 -26.38 -11.42 -1.22
CA SER A 679 -26.62 -11.90 -2.58
C SER A 679 -25.65 -11.37 -3.65
N TYR A 680 -24.62 -10.58 -3.28
CA TYR A 680 -23.49 -10.24 -4.16
C TYR A 680 -22.10 -10.33 -3.52
N SER A 681 -22.01 -10.23 -2.18
CA SER A 681 -20.77 -10.31 -1.40
C SER A 681 -19.84 -11.44 -1.88
N PRO A 682 -18.62 -11.16 -2.36
CA PRO A 682 -17.79 -12.15 -3.02
C PRO A 682 -17.41 -13.32 -2.14
N VAL A 683 -17.10 -13.11 -0.85
CA VAL A 683 -16.88 -14.22 0.09
C VAL A 683 -18.16 -15.06 0.20
N ASP A 684 -19.33 -14.48 0.45
CA ASP A 684 -20.57 -15.26 0.61
C ASP A 684 -20.93 -16.08 -0.65
N ASN A 685 -20.71 -15.54 -1.85
CA ASN A 685 -21.18 -16.09 -3.13
C ASN A 685 -20.21 -17.05 -3.84
N VAL A 686 -19.03 -17.35 -3.27
CA VAL A 686 -18.16 -18.41 -3.83
C VAL A 686 -18.87 -19.77 -3.77
N LYS A 687 -18.90 -20.48 -4.90
CA LYS A 687 -19.61 -21.74 -5.11
C LYS A 687 -18.78 -22.72 -5.94
N ALA A 688 -19.21 -23.98 -6.01
CA ALA A 688 -18.51 -25.02 -6.75
C ALA A 688 -18.64 -24.81 -8.28
N GLN A 689 -17.61 -24.24 -8.90
CA GLN A 689 -17.52 -23.97 -10.34
C GLN A 689 -16.07 -23.74 -10.78
N ASN A 690 -15.84 -23.67 -12.10
CA ASN A 690 -14.54 -23.28 -12.65
C ASN A 690 -14.35 -21.77 -12.54
N TYR A 691 -13.16 -21.34 -12.12
CA TYR A 691 -12.71 -19.94 -12.07
C TYR A 691 -11.53 -19.73 -13.05
N PRO A 692 -11.25 -18.49 -13.49
CA PRO A 692 -10.11 -18.17 -14.36
C PRO A 692 -8.77 -18.27 -13.60
N HIS A 693 -7.66 -17.92 -14.26
CA HIS A 693 -6.45 -17.55 -13.51
C HIS A 693 -6.72 -16.29 -12.67
N ILE A 694 -6.16 -16.19 -11.47
CA ILE A 694 -6.39 -15.04 -10.58
C ILE A 694 -5.06 -14.65 -9.92
N LEU A 695 -4.83 -13.34 -9.74
CA LEU A 695 -3.86 -12.78 -8.80
C LEU A 695 -4.56 -11.76 -7.91
N VAL A 696 -4.67 -12.03 -6.63
CA VAL A 696 -5.14 -11.05 -5.65
C VAL A 696 -3.94 -10.31 -5.05
N THR A 697 -4.11 -9.08 -4.54
CA THR A 697 -3.09 -8.43 -3.71
C THR A 697 -3.68 -7.81 -2.44
N ALA A 698 -2.87 -7.49 -1.43
CA ALA A 698 -3.27 -6.70 -0.26
C ALA A 698 -2.10 -5.86 0.31
N GLY A 699 -2.31 -5.13 1.40
CA GLY A 699 -1.28 -4.52 2.26
C GLY A 699 -1.61 -4.82 3.73
N LEU A 700 -0.64 -5.20 4.57
CA LEU A 700 -0.95 -5.61 5.96
C LEU A 700 -1.49 -4.45 6.79
N ASN A 701 -0.86 -3.28 6.68
CA ASN A 701 -1.25 -2.08 7.42
C ASN A 701 -2.27 -1.25 6.60
N ASP A 702 -3.08 -1.88 5.75
CA ASP A 702 -4.10 -1.18 4.97
C ASP A 702 -5.26 -0.76 5.90
N PRO A 703 -5.48 0.55 6.12
CA PRO A 703 -6.52 1.03 7.02
C PRO A 703 -7.88 1.18 6.33
N ARG A 704 -7.99 0.86 5.02
CA ARG A 704 -9.18 1.14 4.19
C ARG A 704 -9.86 -0.12 3.69
N VAL A 705 -9.08 -1.16 3.37
CA VAL A 705 -9.58 -2.52 3.18
C VAL A 705 -8.68 -3.42 3.99
N MET A 706 -9.24 -4.07 5.01
CA MET A 706 -8.44 -4.98 5.82
C MET A 706 -7.90 -6.09 4.92
N TYR A 707 -6.61 -6.39 5.05
CA TYR A 707 -5.94 -7.51 4.35
C TYR A 707 -6.70 -8.84 4.49
N SER A 708 -7.57 -8.95 5.49
CA SER A 708 -8.41 -10.10 5.76
C SER A 708 -9.39 -10.41 4.66
N GLU A 709 -10.12 -9.42 4.16
CA GLU A 709 -11.15 -9.69 3.16
C GLU A 709 -10.63 -10.41 1.91
N PRO A 710 -9.62 -9.87 1.17
CA PRO A 710 -9.06 -10.56 0.01
C PRO A 710 -8.68 -11.99 0.31
N ALA A 711 -8.20 -12.22 1.52
CA ALA A 711 -7.66 -13.48 1.94
C ALA A 711 -8.74 -14.52 2.24
N LYS A 712 -9.86 -14.15 2.89
CA LYS A 712 -11.06 -14.99 3.02
C LYS A 712 -11.53 -15.44 1.63
N PHE A 713 -11.55 -14.50 0.69
CA PHE A 713 -12.05 -14.70 -0.67
C PHE A 713 -11.17 -15.62 -1.52
N VAL A 714 -9.88 -15.29 -1.66
CA VAL A 714 -8.85 -16.09 -2.36
C VAL A 714 -8.90 -17.54 -1.94
N ALA A 715 -9.03 -17.74 -0.65
CA ALA A 715 -9.03 -19.05 -0.09
C ALA A 715 -10.32 -19.80 -0.42
N LYS A 716 -11.49 -19.20 -0.14
CA LYS A 716 -12.78 -19.86 -0.36
C LYS A 716 -12.94 -20.22 -1.84
N LEU A 717 -12.41 -19.39 -2.74
CA LEU A 717 -12.25 -19.74 -4.16
C LEU A 717 -11.53 -21.08 -4.34
N ARG A 718 -10.39 -21.34 -3.67
CA ARG A 718 -9.69 -22.62 -3.79
C ARG A 718 -10.31 -23.79 -3.01
N ASP A 719 -11.13 -23.54 -1.99
CA ASP A 719 -11.93 -24.59 -1.35
C ASP A 719 -13.05 -25.10 -2.25
N MET A 720 -13.61 -24.22 -3.09
CA MET A 720 -14.80 -24.50 -3.88
C MET A 720 -14.51 -24.75 -5.37
N LYS A 721 -13.43 -24.20 -5.94
CA LYS A 721 -13.23 -24.22 -7.40
C LYS A 721 -12.98 -25.63 -7.96
N THR A 722 -13.53 -25.88 -9.14
CA THR A 722 -13.51 -27.21 -9.80
C THR A 722 -12.52 -27.31 -10.97
N ASP A 723 -11.68 -26.30 -11.17
CA ASP A 723 -10.68 -26.21 -12.24
C ASP A 723 -9.23 -26.22 -11.71
N ASP A 724 -8.26 -26.39 -12.61
CA ASP A 724 -6.82 -26.38 -12.30
C ASP A 724 -6.12 -25.03 -12.56
N ASN A 725 -6.86 -23.92 -12.79
CA ASN A 725 -6.24 -22.62 -13.03
C ASN A 725 -5.52 -22.09 -11.78
N ILE A 726 -4.35 -21.49 -12.02
CA ILE A 726 -3.53 -20.75 -11.06
C ILE A 726 -4.35 -19.66 -10.35
N LEU A 727 -4.38 -19.66 -9.01
CA LEU A 727 -4.95 -18.59 -8.19
C LEU A 727 -3.90 -18.14 -7.16
N LEU A 728 -3.26 -17.01 -7.45
CA LEU A 728 -2.21 -16.35 -6.67
C LEU A 728 -2.79 -15.27 -5.74
N PHE A 729 -1.99 -14.88 -4.74
CA PHE A 729 -2.29 -13.78 -3.82
C PHE A 729 -0.96 -13.12 -3.40
N LYS A 730 -0.87 -11.79 -3.18
CA LYS A 730 0.40 -11.08 -2.90
C LYS A 730 0.22 -9.86 -1.98
N CYS A 731 0.91 -9.75 -0.84
CA CYS A 731 0.83 -8.55 0.00
C CYS A 731 2.15 -8.19 0.65
N GLU A 732 2.21 -6.90 0.96
CA GLU A 732 3.38 -6.18 1.42
C GLU A 732 3.21 -5.77 2.89
N LEU A 733 4.25 -6.02 3.69
CA LEU A 733 4.09 -6.27 5.15
C LEU A 733 4.43 -5.09 6.03
N GLY A 734 5.20 -4.17 5.44
CA GLY A 734 5.44 -2.82 5.92
C GLY A 734 4.88 -1.84 4.89
N ALA A 735 3.62 -2.04 4.50
CA ALA A 735 2.90 -1.21 3.55
C ALA A 735 1.43 -1.10 3.99
N GLY A 736 0.86 0.09 3.80
CA GLY A 736 -0.59 0.31 3.87
C GLY A 736 -1.23 0.29 2.48
N HIS A 737 -2.33 1.03 2.32
CA HIS A 737 -3.18 1.00 1.12
C HIS A 737 -2.44 1.30 -0.21
N PHE A 738 -1.36 2.08 -0.15
CA PHE A 738 -0.64 2.59 -1.33
C PHE A 738 0.74 1.94 -1.58
N SER A 739 1.00 0.75 -1.02
CA SER A 739 2.32 0.09 -1.07
C SER A 739 3.38 0.85 -0.25
N LYS A 740 4.65 0.78 -0.64
CA LYS A 740 5.78 1.45 0.02
C LYS A 740 5.92 2.90 -0.44
N SER A 741 6.45 3.77 0.43
CA SER A 741 6.78 5.16 0.12
C SER A 741 8.12 5.28 -0.64
N GLY A 742 8.22 6.28 -1.51
CA GLY A 742 9.36 6.49 -2.41
C GLY A 742 9.10 5.98 -3.84
N ARG A 743 9.48 6.77 -4.84
CA ARG A 743 9.06 6.58 -6.24
C ARG A 743 9.71 5.39 -6.96
N TYR A 744 10.89 4.92 -6.55
CA TYR A 744 11.40 3.65 -7.04
C TYR A 744 10.82 2.49 -6.25
N SER A 745 10.53 2.63 -4.96
CA SER A 745 9.96 1.54 -4.15
C SER A 745 8.66 0.97 -4.74
N GLN A 746 7.82 1.81 -5.35
CA GLN A 746 6.59 1.44 -6.07
C GLN A 746 6.83 0.67 -7.38
N ILE A 747 8.06 0.67 -7.91
CA ILE A 747 8.42 0.13 -9.23
C ILE A 747 9.52 -0.96 -9.11
N SER A 748 10.24 -1.01 -7.99
CA SER A 748 11.57 -1.65 -7.88
C SER A 748 11.58 -3.18 -7.79
N ARG A 749 12.68 -3.75 -8.33
CA ARG A 749 13.67 -4.45 -7.49
C ARG A 749 15.11 -4.12 -7.91
N LEU A 750 15.88 -3.58 -6.94
CA LEU A 750 17.36 -3.49 -6.89
C LEU A 750 18.12 -2.74 -8.01
N PRO A 751 19.28 -2.11 -7.70
CA PRO A 751 20.35 -1.92 -8.67
C PRO A 751 21.11 -3.23 -8.88
N VAL A 752 21.59 -3.47 -10.10
CA VAL A 752 22.30 -4.69 -10.50
C VAL A 752 23.57 -4.91 -9.67
N LEU A 753 23.59 -6.01 -8.91
CA LEU A 753 24.85 -6.62 -8.46
C LEU A 753 25.40 -7.45 -9.63
N GLY A 754 26.57 -7.08 -10.15
CA GLY A 754 27.19 -7.79 -11.26
C GLY A 754 27.51 -9.25 -10.92
N GLY A 755 27.15 -10.18 -11.81
CA GLY A 755 27.52 -11.60 -11.70
C GLY A 755 26.43 -12.57 -11.22
N PHE A 756 25.18 -12.13 -11.04
CA PHE A 756 24.07 -13.07 -10.86
C PHE A 756 23.72 -13.79 -12.18
N ASP A 757 23.65 -15.12 -12.12
CA ASP A 757 23.17 -16.01 -13.19
C ASP A 757 22.11 -16.95 -12.60
N SER A 758 20.86 -16.80 -13.03
CA SER A 758 19.73 -17.59 -12.56
C SER A 758 19.88 -19.07 -12.90
N ALA A 759 20.57 -19.42 -13.99
CA ALA A 759 20.75 -20.80 -14.44
C ALA A 759 21.62 -21.64 -13.49
N ARG A 760 22.27 -21.03 -12.48
CA ARG A 760 23.04 -21.74 -11.45
C ARG A 760 22.20 -22.23 -10.27
N TYR A 761 20.96 -21.78 -10.12
CA TYR A 761 20.11 -22.13 -8.98
C TYR A 761 19.01 -23.11 -9.40
N VAL A 762 18.58 -23.95 -8.45
CA VAL A 762 17.45 -24.87 -8.60
C VAL A 762 16.42 -24.54 -7.54
N THR A 763 15.16 -24.44 -8.00
CA THR A 763 13.96 -24.27 -7.16
C THR A 763 13.05 -25.48 -7.37
N GLU A 764 12.57 -26.07 -6.28
CA GLU A 764 11.61 -27.18 -6.34
C GLU A 764 10.67 -27.15 -5.13
N ARG A 765 9.46 -27.71 -5.25
CA ARG A 765 8.64 -28.02 -4.08
C ARG A 765 8.63 -29.52 -3.78
N LYS A 766 8.66 -29.86 -2.50
CA LYS A 766 8.40 -31.19 -1.96
C LYS A 766 7.14 -31.21 -1.10
N TRP A 767 6.81 -32.39 -0.58
CA TRP A 767 5.59 -32.67 0.17
C TRP A 767 5.85 -33.74 1.25
N ALA A 768 5.69 -33.37 2.50
CA ALA A 768 5.97 -34.12 3.71
C ALA A 768 4.66 -34.56 4.39
N PRO A 769 4.32 -35.85 4.48
CA PRO A 769 3.09 -36.28 5.15
C PRO A 769 3.12 -35.90 6.65
N ALA A 770 2.15 -35.12 7.10
CA ALA A 770 1.89 -34.90 8.52
C ALA A 770 1.24 -36.13 9.17
N LEU A 771 1.14 -36.07 10.50
CA LEU A 771 0.65 -37.14 11.35
C LEU A 771 -0.78 -37.60 11.01
N ASP A 772 -1.62 -36.71 10.48
CA ASP A 772 -3.00 -36.98 10.05
C ASP A 772 -3.15 -37.18 8.54
N GLY A 773 -2.06 -37.53 7.84
CA GLY A 773 -2.03 -37.78 6.39
C GLY A 773 -2.00 -36.52 5.52
N THR A 774 -2.12 -35.34 6.12
CA THR A 774 -2.09 -34.04 5.44
C THR A 774 -0.70 -33.78 4.83
N LEU A 775 -0.58 -33.72 3.51
CA LEU A 775 0.73 -33.59 2.83
C LEU A 775 1.30 -32.17 2.92
N ILE A 776 2.20 -31.91 3.87
CA ILE A 776 2.83 -30.59 4.13
C ILE A 776 3.79 -30.21 3.02
N PRO A 777 3.49 -29.20 2.19
CA PRO A 777 4.42 -28.77 1.16
C PRO A 777 5.72 -28.18 1.75
N ILE A 778 6.77 -28.05 0.93
CA ILE A 778 8.02 -27.35 1.29
C ILE A 778 8.65 -26.77 0.02
N SER A 779 8.74 -25.44 -0.14
CA SER A 779 9.47 -24.84 -1.27
C SER A 779 10.95 -24.71 -0.92
N ILE A 780 11.82 -25.16 -1.81
CA ILE A 780 13.25 -25.34 -1.59
C ILE A 780 14.02 -24.61 -2.71
N VAL A 781 15.12 -23.96 -2.35
CA VAL A 781 16.07 -23.36 -3.30
C VAL A 781 17.52 -23.58 -2.86
N TYR A 782 18.39 -23.88 -3.82
CA TYR A 782 19.84 -24.06 -3.63
C TYR A 782 20.61 -23.73 -4.91
N ARG A 783 21.94 -23.57 -4.83
CA ARG A 783 22.80 -23.44 -6.02
C ARG A 783 23.28 -24.84 -6.44
N LYS A 784 23.05 -25.21 -7.71
CA LYS A 784 23.15 -26.58 -8.23
C LYS A 784 24.58 -27.16 -8.25
N ASP A 785 25.57 -26.30 -8.14
CA ASP A 785 27.01 -26.62 -8.12
C ASP A 785 27.62 -26.49 -6.71
N ALA A 786 26.79 -26.23 -5.69
CA ALA A 786 27.21 -25.96 -4.30
C ALA A 786 26.58 -26.90 -3.26
N VAL A 787 25.56 -27.66 -3.64
CA VAL A 787 24.74 -28.54 -2.77
C VAL A 787 24.70 -29.94 -3.35
N LYS A 788 24.69 -30.97 -2.49
CA LYS A 788 24.78 -32.38 -2.91
C LYS A 788 23.47 -33.16 -2.80
N LEU A 789 22.62 -32.81 -1.83
CA LEU A 789 21.42 -33.55 -1.41
C LEU A 789 21.73 -34.96 -0.88
N ASP A 790 22.89 -35.13 -0.21
CA ASP A 790 23.28 -36.36 0.50
C ASP A 790 22.98 -36.30 2.01
N GLY A 791 22.41 -35.19 2.49
CA GLY A 791 22.13 -34.91 3.89
C GLY A 791 23.26 -34.20 4.64
N SER A 792 24.42 -33.98 4.01
CA SER A 792 25.53 -33.21 4.63
C SER A 792 25.40 -31.69 4.46
N ASP A 793 24.50 -31.24 3.57
CA ASP A 793 24.31 -29.83 3.26
C ASP A 793 23.67 -29.04 4.43
N PRO A 794 24.13 -27.83 4.73
CA PRO A 794 23.50 -26.95 5.72
C PRO A 794 22.16 -26.43 5.18
N LEU A 795 21.11 -26.51 6.00
CA LEU A 795 19.77 -26.09 5.60
C LEU A 795 19.20 -25.05 6.57
N LEU A 796 18.73 -23.94 6.02
CA LEU A 796 17.91 -22.96 6.73
C LEU A 796 16.44 -23.18 6.36
N LEU A 797 15.67 -23.74 7.29
CA LEU A 797 14.24 -23.94 7.19
C LEU A 797 13.54 -22.74 7.80
N TYR A 798 13.06 -21.87 6.94
CA TYR A 798 12.17 -20.81 7.36
C TYR A 798 10.77 -21.39 7.62
N GLY A 799 10.16 -20.97 8.72
CA GLY A 799 8.79 -21.29 9.05
C GLY A 799 8.10 -20.09 9.64
N TYR A 800 6.77 -20.13 9.71
CA TYR A 800 6.04 -19.03 10.28
C TYR A 800 4.77 -19.39 11.05
N GLY A 801 3.69 -19.70 10.35
CA GLY A 801 2.35 -19.84 10.88
C GLY A 801 1.90 -18.82 11.92
N SER A 802 1.71 -17.51 11.54
CA SER A 802 1.52 -16.35 12.49
C SER A 802 0.51 -15.14 12.31
N TYR A 803 0.68 -13.82 12.02
CA TYR A 803 -0.40 -12.77 11.64
C TYR A 803 -0.80 -12.46 10.11
N GLU A 804 -1.79 -13.10 9.49
CA GLU A 804 -2.16 -13.20 8.04
C GLU A 804 -1.20 -13.08 6.87
N ILE A 805 -0.09 -13.84 6.80
CA ILE A 805 1.14 -13.59 5.99
C ILE A 805 1.68 -14.85 5.04
N CYS A 806 1.77 -15.22 3.61
CA CYS A 806 2.73 -15.29 2.30
C CYS A 806 4.37 -15.22 2.16
N VAL A 807 5.22 -16.27 2.34
CA VAL A 807 6.72 -16.17 2.44
C VAL A 807 7.25 -16.80 1.21
N ASP A 808 7.62 -15.93 0.29
CA ASP A 808 7.86 -16.47 -1.02
C ASP A 808 9.21 -17.19 -1.01
N PRO A 809 9.39 -18.25 -1.83
CA PRO A 809 10.65 -18.45 -2.52
C PRO A 809 10.83 -17.29 -3.52
N SER A 810 10.74 -16.05 -3.01
CA SER A 810 11.05 -14.81 -3.68
C SER A 810 12.51 -14.89 -4.05
N PHE A 811 12.85 -14.27 -5.15
CA PHE A 811 14.21 -13.75 -5.26
C PHE A 811 14.46 -12.73 -4.13
N LYS A 812 15.42 -13.01 -3.24
CA LYS A 812 15.93 -12.08 -2.22
C LYS A 812 17.45 -12.08 -2.33
N SER A 813 18.04 -10.98 -2.79
CA SER A 813 19.48 -10.90 -3.08
C SER A 813 20.37 -11.24 -1.88
N ALA A 814 19.98 -10.87 -0.66
CA ALA A 814 20.70 -11.25 0.56
C ALA A 814 20.80 -12.77 0.74
N ARG A 815 19.77 -13.54 0.32
CA ARG A 815 19.73 -15.00 0.44
C ARG A 815 20.76 -15.68 -0.47
N LEU A 816 21.16 -15.06 -1.59
CA LEU A 816 22.25 -15.57 -2.44
C LEU A 816 23.52 -15.81 -1.63
N SER A 817 23.82 -14.96 -0.65
CA SER A 817 24.98 -15.12 0.24
C SER A 817 25.00 -16.47 0.99
N LEU A 818 23.85 -17.07 1.29
CA LEU A 818 23.75 -18.43 1.82
C LEU A 818 23.84 -19.48 0.70
N LEU A 819 23.02 -19.34 -0.35
CA LEU A 819 22.93 -20.33 -1.44
C LEU A 819 24.30 -20.52 -2.15
N ASP A 820 25.05 -19.44 -2.29
CA ASP A 820 26.39 -19.43 -2.88
C ASP A 820 27.45 -20.16 -2.05
N ARG A 821 27.16 -20.37 -0.76
CA ARG A 821 27.98 -21.09 0.23
C ARG A 821 27.48 -22.52 0.47
N GLY A 822 26.62 -23.03 -0.40
CA GLY A 822 26.10 -24.41 -0.30
C GLY A 822 24.99 -24.58 0.73
N PHE A 823 24.27 -23.51 1.11
CA PHE A 823 23.03 -23.70 1.85
C PHE A 823 21.89 -24.14 0.93
N VAL A 824 21.12 -25.10 1.42
CA VAL A 824 19.71 -25.22 1.06
C VAL A 824 18.94 -24.17 1.86
N TYR A 825 18.10 -23.39 1.21
CA TYR A 825 17.06 -22.62 1.89
C TYR A 825 15.72 -23.25 1.57
N ALA A 826 14.98 -23.63 2.60
CA ALA A 826 13.65 -24.19 2.46
C ALA A 826 12.65 -23.35 3.27
N ILE A 827 11.40 -23.37 2.83
CA ILE A 827 10.28 -22.77 3.54
C ILE A 827 9.30 -23.91 3.80
N ALA A 828 9.08 -24.23 5.06
CA ALA A 828 8.11 -25.24 5.46
C ALA A 828 6.72 -24.63 5.37
N HIS A 829 5.81 -25.31 4.68
CA HIS A 829 4.54 -24.75 4.26
C HIS A 829 3.38 -25.30 5.08
N ILE A 830 3.53 -25.04 6.36
CA ILE A 830 2.85 -25.69 7.47
C ILE A 830 1.41 -25.24 7.62
N ARG A 831 0.60 -26.06 8.29
CA ARG A 831 -0.70 -25.58 8.72
C ARG A 831 -0.57 -24.48 9.77
N GLY A 832 -1.70 -23.82 10.01
CA GLY A 832 -1.64 -22.43 10.47
C GLY A 832 -0.98 -21.60 9.38
N GLY A 833 -1.28 -21.91 8.12
CA GLY A 833 -0.72 -21.27 6.95
C GLY A 833 -1.46 -21.58 5.65
N GLY A 834 -0.81 -21.35 4.52
CA GLY A 834 -1.41 -21.00 3.24
C GLY A 834 -0.89 -21.82 2.07
N GLU A 835 -1.22 -23.13 1.90
CA GLU A 835 -0.66 -23.93 0.78
C GLU A 835 -1.46 -24.83 -0.29
N MET A 836 -2.82 -24.92 -0.40
CA MET A 836 -3.71 -25.72 -1.35
C MET A 836 -5.31 -25.45 -1.48
N GLY A 837 -6.05 -24.49 -0.85
CA GLY A 837 -7.55 -24.45 -0.68
C GLY A 837 -8.20 -23.30 0.22
N ARG A 838 -9.21 -23.61 1.09
CA ARG A 838 -9.51 -22.96 2.41
C ARG A 838 -9.85 -24.04 3.46
N GLN A 839 -8.80 -24.82 3.73
CA GLN A 839 -8.68 -26.08 4.48
C GLN A 839 -7.26 -26.40 5.18
N TRP A 840 -6.38 -25.41 5.55
CA TRP A 840 -4.98 -25.53 6.12
C TRP A 840 -4.36 -24.47 7.10
N TYR A 841 -4.88 -23.24 7.32
CA TYR A 841 -4.79 -22.49 8.61
C TYR A 841 -5.85 -22.54 9.79
N GLU A 842 -7.10 -23.08 9.79
CA GLU A 842 -8.08 -23.08 10.94
C GLU A 842 -8.63 -24.38 11.64
N ASN A 843 -9.01 -25.45 10.94
CA ASN A 843 -9.35 -26.79 11.47
C ASN A 843 -8.09 -27.54 11.98
N GLY A 844 -7.45 -26.93 12.96
CA GLY A 844 -6.04 -27.03 13.35
C GLY A 844 -5.50 -25.71 13.91
N LYS A 845 -6.36 -24.69 14.16
CA LYS A 845 -6.13 -23.43 14.90
C LYS A 845 -6.92 -23.27 16.19
N LEU A 846 -6.78 -22.14 16.90
CA LEU A 846 -7.55 -21.85 18.12
C LEU A 846 -7.31 -23.03 19.07
N LEU A 847 -8.36 -23.80 19.38
CA LEU A 847 -8.38 -25.11 20.05
C LEU A 847 -7.67 -26.26 19.32
N LYS A 848 -6.94 -25.94 18.27
CA LYS A 848 -6.32 -26.89 17.36
C LYS A 848 -4.92 -26.41 16.90
N LYS A 849 -4.43 -25.20 17.29
CA LYS A 849 -3.15 -24.54 16.87
C LYS A 849 -1.96 -25.45 16.66
N LYS A 850 -1.84 -26.46 17.53
CA LYS A 850 -0.73 -27.38 17.58
C LYS A 850 -0.42 -28.07 16.25
N ASN A 851 -1.40 -28.18 15.35
CA ASN A 851 -1.17 -28.67 13.98
C ASN A 851 -0.08 -27.85 13.25
N THR A 852 -0.02 -26.53 13.48
CA THR A 852 1.08 -25.66 13.00
C THR A 852 2.46 -26.18 13.39
N PHE A 853 2.63 -26.47 14.69
CA PHE A 853 3.92 -26.86 15.23
C PHE A 853 4.29 -28.28 14.80
N THR A 854 3.32 -29.22 14.80
CA THR A 854 3.53 -30.61 14.35
C THR A 854 3.85 -30.70 12.87
N ASP A 855 3.35 -29.78 12.05
CA ASP A 855 3.62 -29.75 10.62
C ASP A 855 5.00 -29.18 10.30
N PHE A 856 5.48 -28.22 11.09
CA PHE A 856 6.87 -27.74 10.97
C PHE A 856 7.86 -28.81 11.39
N ILE A 857 7.52 -29.56 12.44
CA ILE A 857 8.19 -30.79 12.86
C ILE A 857 8.18 -31.82 11.72
N ALA A 858 7.03 -32.13 11.12
CA ALA A 858 6.93 -33.07 10.00
C ALA A 858 7.72 -32.60 8.75
N SER A 859 7.74 -31.30 8.47
CA SER A 859 8.52 -30.70 7.38
C SER A 859 10.02 -30.85 7.61
N ALA A 860 10.47 -30.56 8.83
CA ALA A 860 11.86 -30.73 9.26
C ALA A 860 12.28 -32.20 9.17
N GLU A 861 11.47 -33.11 9.71
CA GLU A 861 11.73 -34.55 9.70
C GLU A 861 11.79 -35.10 8.27
N TYR A 862 10.90 -34.67 7.38
CA TYR A 862 10.94 -35.05 5.97
C TYR A 862 12.17 -34.50 5.22
N LEU A 863 12.61 -33.26 5.47
CA LEU A 863 13.84 -32.74 4.84
C LEU A 863 15.07 -33.54 5.25
N ILE A 864 15.11 -34.02 6.49
CA ILE A 864 16.16 -34.91 7.01
C ILE A 864 16.03 -36.33 6.43
N GLU A 865 14.81 -36.82 6.27
CA GLU A 865 14.50 -38.12 5.66
C GLU A 865 14.94 -38.15 4.18
N LYS A 866 14.54 -37.14 3.41
CA LYS A 866 14.84 -36.98 1.97
C LYS A 866 16.20 -36.33 1.68
N LYS A 867 17.10 -36.23 2.67
CA LYS A 867 18.52 -35.84 2.52
C LYS A 867 18.78 -34.43 1.98
N PHE A 868 17.86 -33.50 2.23
CA PHE A 868 18.13 -32.07 2.10
C PHE A 868 19.05 -31.54 3.22
N CYS A 869 19.10 -32.22 4.37
CA CYS A 869 20.05 -31.96 5.47
C CYS A 869 20.09 -33.14 6.47
N SER A 870 20.76 -32.94 7.61
CA SER A 870 20.60 -33.71 8.86
C SER A 870 20.14 -32.78 9.99
N LYS A 871 19.68 -33.31 11.13
CA LYS A 871 19.30 -32.48 12.29
C LYS A 871 20.46 -31.63 12.83
N GLU A 872 21.69 -32.11 12.72
CA GLU A 872 22.93 -31.40 13.06
C GLU A 872 23.29 -30.28 12.05
N LYS A 873 22.57 -30.21 10.94
CA LYS A 873 22.70 -29.21 9.86
C LYS A 873 21.41 -28.43 9.57
N LEU A 874 20.33 -28.74 10.27
CA LEU A 874 19.05 -28.03 10.20
C LEU A 874 19.05 -26.83 11.15
N CYS A 875 18.94 -25.64 10.58
CA CYS A 875 18.65 -24.41 11.31
C CYS A 875 17.22 -23.96 10.99
N ILE A 876 16.51 -23.42 11.99
CA ILE A 876 15.15 -22.89 11.81
C ILE A 876 15.13 -21.38 12.01
N GLU A 877 14.36 -20.65 11.19
CA GLU A 877 14.15 -19.21 11.32
C GLU A 877 12.65 -18.88 11.26
N GLY A 878 12.21 -18.04 12.20
CA GLY A 878 10.91 -17.39 12.18
C GLY A 878 11.01 -16.04 12.88
N ARG A 879 10.39 -15.01 12.30
CA ARG A 879 10.26 -13.68 12.91
C ARG A 879 8.87 -13.57 13.55
N SER A 880 8.58 -12.59 14.41
CA SER A 880 7.23 -12.30 14.86
C SER A 880 6.62 -13.51 15.57
N ALA A 881 5.33 -13.83 15.42
CA ALA A 881 4.88 -15.15 15.87
C ALA A 881 5.38 -16.32 14.96
N GLY A 882 6.06 -16.09 13.84
CA GLY A 882 6.97 -17.12 13.28
C GLY A 882 8.05 -17.52 14.30
N GLY A 883 8.50 -16.55 15.09
CA GLY A 883 9.29 -16.76 16.30
C GLY A 883 8.52 -17.43 17.45
N LEU A 884 7.19 -17.37 17.47
CA LEU A 884 6.32 -18.22 18.30
C LEU A 884 6.38 -19.67 17.83
N LEU A 885 6.14 -19.94 16.54
CA LEU A 885 6.37 -21.26 15.96
C LEU A 885 7.72 -21.80 16.40
N ILE A 886 8.79 -21.01 16.27
CA ILE A 886 10.13 -21.39 16.77
C ILE A 886 10.06 -21.68 18.28
N GLY A 887 9.60 -20.77 19.12
CA GLY A 887 9.49 -20.96 20.57
C GLY A 887 8.66 -22.18 21.01
N ALA A 888 7.61 -22.53 20.27
CA ALA A 888 6.73 -23.66 20.54
C ALA A 888 7.36 -24.99 20.09
N VAL A 889 7.94 -25.07 18.88
CA VAL A 889 8.66 -26.30 18.46
C VAL A 889 9.93 -26.50 19.26
N LEU A 890 10.56 -25.43 19.76
CA LEU A 890 11.65 -25.52 20.74
C LEU A 890 11.20 -26.15 22.06
N ASN A 891 9.95 -25.96 22.49
CA ASN A 891 9.41 -26.64 23.67
C ASN A 891 8.91 -28.07 23.38
N MET A 892 8.49 -28.37 22.14
CA MET A 892 7.89 -29.66 21.76
C MET A 892 8.88 -30.68 21.19
N ARG A 893 9.85 -30.24 20.38
CA ARG A 893 10.88 -31.04 19.70
C ARG A 893 12.22 -30.27 19.55
N PRO A 894 12.86 -29.86 20.66
CA PRO A 894 14.18 -29.20 20.60
C PRO A 894 15.27 -30.09 19.98
N ASP A 895 15.06 -31.42 19.93
CA ASP A 895 15.99 -32.43 19.42
C ASP A 895 16.21 -32.41 17.90
N LEU A 896 15.32 -31.78 17.14
CA LEU A 896 15.36 -31.78 15.67
C LEU A 896 16.28 -30.72 15.05
N PHE A 897 16.67 -29.70 15.82
CA PHE A 897 17.26 -28.48 15.29
C PHE A 897 18.66 -28.28 15.84
N ARG A 898 19.61 -27.87 15.00
CA ARG A 898 20.95 -27.48 15.46
C ARG A 898 20.97 -26.05 16.00
N ALA A 899 20.22 -25.16 15.36
CA ALA A 899 20.04 -23.79 15.81
C ALA A 899 18.68 -23.22 15.40
N ALA A 900 18.25 -22.19 16.11
CA ALA A 900 16.96 -21.54 15.96
C ALA A 900 17.11 -20.02 16.05
N VAL A 901 16.43 -19.30 15.16
CA VAL A 901 16.36 -17.84 15.15
C VAL A 901 14.91 -17.43 15.32
N ALA A 902 14.60 -16.87 16.49
CA ALA A 902 13.29 -16.36 16.87
C ALA A 902 13.38 -14.82 16.93
N GLY A 903 13.11 -14.15 15.82
CA GLY A 903 13.28 -12.69 15.73
C GLY A 903 12.02 -11.92 16.12
N VAL A 904 12.07 -10.91 16.99
CA VAL A 904 10.88 -10.27 17.61
C VAL A 904 9.76 -11.26 17.98
N PRO A 905 10.06 -12.35 18.71
CA PRO A 905 9.15 -13.47 18.81
C PRO A 905 8.05 -13.20 19.81
N PHE A 906 6.79 -13.32 19.38
CA PHE A 906 5.63 -13.32 20.27
C PHE A 906 5.63 -14.63 21.06
N VAL A 907 5.63 -14.59 22.38
CA VAL A 907 6.00 -15.76 23.20
C VAL A 907 5.35 -15.79 24.58
N ASP A 908 4.90 -14.65 25.11
CA ASP A 908 4.19 -14.58 26.39
C ASP A 908 2.67 -14.62 26.19
N VAL A 909 2.26 -15.54 25.32
CA VAL A 909 0.98 -15.55 24.60
C VAL A 909 -0.19 -15.30 25.53
N VAL A 910 -0.36 -16.15 26.56
CA VAL A 910 -1.51 -16.08 27.47
C VAL A 910 -1.53 -14.78 28.27
N THR A 911 -0.36 -14.26 28.64
CA THR A 911 -0.24 -13.02 29.42
C THR A 911 -0.61 -11.81 28.58
N THR A 912 -0.05 -11.67 27.37
CA THR A 912 -0.40 -10.57 26.46
C THR A 912 -1.86 -10.66 26.02
N MET A 913 -2.38 -11.87 25.80
CA MET A 913 -3.76 -12.07 25.35
C MET A 913 -4.83 -11.82 26.41
N LEU A 914 -4.49 -11.85 27.70
CA LEU A 914 -5.45 -11.56 28.77
C LEU A 914 -5.71 -10.06 28.97
N ASP A 915 -4.83 -9.18 28.47
CA ASP A 915 -4.91 -7.74 28.70
C ASP A 915 -5.34 -6.98 27.44
N PRO A 916 -6.64 -6.62 27.31
CA PRO A 916 -7.17 -5.91 26.15
C PRO A 916 -6.73 -4.45 26.05
N THR A 917 -5.97 -3.94 27.02
CA THR A 917 -5.46 -2.56 27.00
C THR A 917 -4.09 -2.45 26.35
N ILE A 918 -3.39 -3.59 26.19
CA ILE A 918 -2.24 -3.68 25.30
C ILE A 918 -2.78 -3.45 23.88
N PRO A 919 -2.25 -2.46 23.12
CA PRO A 919 -2.65 -2.26 21.74
C PRO A 919 -2.60 -3.58 20.99
N LEU A 920 -3.49 -3.75 20.03
CA LEU A 920 -3.54 -4.91 19.16
C LEU A 920 -4.17 -6.15 19.86
N THR A 921 -3.99 -6.44 21.15
CA THR A 921 -4.52 -7.67 21.81
C THR A 921 -6.00 -8.06 21.55
N THR A 922 -6.94 -7.14 21.40
CA THR A 922 -8.38 -7.48 21.28
C THR A 922 -8.73 -8.30 20.03
N SER A 923 -8.01 -8.11 18.93
CA SER A 923 -8.27 -8.82 17.67
C SER A 923 -7.42 -10.09 17.52
N GLU A 924 -6.31 -10.20 18.25
CA GLU A 924 -5.52 -11.41 18.42
C GLU A 924 -6.31 -12.61 18.95
N TRP A 925 -7.44 -12.34 19.60
CA TRP A 925 -8.36 -13.37 20.05
C TRP A 925 -9.06 -14.09 18.92
N GLU A 926 -9.14 -13.46 17.74
CA GLU A 926 -9.47 -14.21 16.54
C GLU A 926 -8.39 -15.24 16.27
N GLU A 927 -7.09 -14.94 16.51
CA GLU A 927 -6.04 -15.95 16.43
C GLU A 927 -6.29 -17.10 17.42
N TRP A 928 -6.17 -16.73 18.67
CA TRP A 928 -5.87 -17.65 19.74
C TRP A 928 -7.08 -18.22 20.41
N GLY A 929 -8.18 -17.51 20.18
CA GLY A 929 -9.32 -17.51 21.03
C GLY A 929 -9.09 -16.49 22.12
N ASP A 930 -10.19 -15.87 22.52
CA ASP A 930 -10.23 -14.98 23.66
C ASP A 930 -9.90 -15.78 24.95
N PRO A 931 -8.75 -15.56 25.62
CA PRO A 931 -8.37 -16.28 26.84
C PRO A 931 -9.22 -15.89 28.05
N ARG A 932 -10.13 -14.92 27.92
CA ARG A 932 -11.16 -14.64 28.93
C ARG A 932 -12.27 -15.70 28.86
N LYS A 933 -12.28 -16.55 27.81
CA LYS A 933 -13.09 -17.78 27.68
C LYS A 933 -12.21 -19.00 27.97
N GLU A 934 -12.70 -19.91 28.79
CA GLU A 934 -11.91 -20.95 29.46
C GLU A 934 -11.23 -21.95 28.49
N GLU A 935 -11.94 -22.37 27.43
CA GLU A 935 -11.43 -23.34 26.45
C GLU A 935 -10.18 -22.83 25.73
N PHE A 936 -10.20 -21.56 25.32
CA PHE A 936 -9.08 -20.92 24.66
C PHE A 936 -7.97 -20.62 25.65
N TYR A 937 -8.28 -20.17 26.89
CA TYR A 937 -7.28 -19.98 27.94
C TYR A 937 -6.39 -21.22 28.12
N PHE A 938 -6.99 -22.38 28.38
CA PHE A 938 -6.23 -23.59 28.63
C PHE A 938 -5.58 -24.15 27.38
N TYR A 939 -6.22 -24.08 26.21
CA TYR A 939 -5.62 -24.56 24.98
C TYR A 939 -4.41 -23.71 24.56
N MET A 940 -4.53 -22.38 24.63
CA MET A 940 -3.46 -21.41 24.37
C MET A 940 -2.29 -21.60 25.33
N LYS A 941 -2.59 -21.72 26.63
CA LYS A 941 -1.61 -22.06 27.67
C LYS A 941 -0.94 -23.42 27.48
N SER A 942 -1.55 -24.32 26.72
CA SER A 942 -0.96 -25.62 26.40
C SER A 942 0.09 -25.60 25.28
N TYR A 943 0.37 -24.45 24.66
CA TYR A 943 1.51 -24.26 23.74
C TYR A 943 2.31 -22.95 23.91
N SER A 944 1.75 -21.92 24.55
CA SER A 944 2.44 -20.65 24.86
C SER A 944 3.90 -20.87 25.31
N PRO A 945 4.92 -20.32 24.61
CA PRO A 945 6.30 -20.70 24.86
C PRO A 945 6.81 -20.30 26.23
N VAL A 946 6.49 -19.09 26.70
CA VAL A 946 6.84 -18.65 28.07
C VAL A 946 6.19 -19.58 29.08
N ASP A 947 4.89 -19.91 28.96
CA ASP A 947 4.26 -20.87 29.89
C ASP A 947 4.93 -22.25 29.85
N ASN A 948 5.31 -22.74 28.66
CA ASN A 948 5.75 -24.12 28.42
C ASN A 948 7.26 -24.36 28.48
N VAL A 949 8.11 -23.35 28.74
CA VAL A 949 9.53 -23.58 29.05
C VAL A 949 9.65 -24.54 30.24
N LYS A 950 10.42 -25.61 30.06
CA LYS A 950 10.62 -26.70 31.03
C LYS A 950 12.10 -27.06 31.15
N ALA A 951 12.46 -27.81 32.19
CA ALA A 951 13.83 -28.23 32.42
C ALA A 951 14.24 -29.32 31.41
N GLN A 952 14.92 -28.92 30.34
CA GLN A 952 15.41 -29.80 29.27
C GLN A 952 16.53 -29.13 28.45
N ASN A 953 17.14 -29.89 27.55
CA ASN A 953 18.13 -29.37 26.61
C ASN A 953 17.44 -28.64 25.45
N TYR A 954 17.94 -27.47 25.09
CA TYR A 954 17.51 -26.67 23.94
C TYR A 954 18.67 -26.48 22.94
N PRO A 955 18.41 -26.25 21.64
CA PRO A 955 19.46 -25.99 20.65
C PRO A 955 20.09 -24.59 20.81
N HIS A 956 21.00 -24.22 19.91
CA HIS A 956 21.51 -22.84 19.87
C HIS A 956 20.38 -21.88 19.46
N ILE A 957 20.09 -20.87 20.28
CA ILE A 957 18.98 -19.93 20.05
C ILE A 957 19.51 -18.50 19.93
N LEU A 958 19.09 -17.80 18.88
CA LEU A 958 19.14 -16.35 18.78
C LEU A 958 17.72 -15.80 18.89
N VAL A 959 17.43 -15.12 20.00
CA VAL A 959 16.25 -14.27 20.14
C VAL A 959 16.62 -12.83 19.77
N THR A 960 15.81 -12.16 18.94
CA THR A 960 15.92 -10.70 18.76
C THR A 960 14.65 -9.99 19.23
N ALA A 961 14.74 -8.69 19.49
CA ALA A 961 13.60 -7.82 19.78
C ALA A 961 13.84 -6.43 19.18
N GLY A 962 12.80 -5.63 19.02
CA GLY A 962 12.90 -4.17 18.93
C GLY A 962 12.42 -3.57 20.24
N LEU A 963 13.12 -2.57 20.80
CA LEU A 963 12.67 -1.92 22.04
C LEU A 963 11.33 -1.20 21.83
N ASN A 964 11.15 -0.61 20.65
CA ASN A 964 10.00 0.19 20.27
C ASN A 964 9.07 -0.63 19.36
N ASP A 965 8.96 -1.92 19.63
CA ASP A 965 8.12 -2.84 18.87
C ASP A 965 6.68 -2.80 19.40
N PRO A 966 5.73 -2.20 18.65
CA PRO A 966 4.34 -2.11 19.09
C PRO A 966 3.58 -3.42 18.90
N ARG A 967 4.16 -4.38 18.17
CA ARG A 967 3.52 -5.62 17.73
C ARG A 967 3.91 -6.83 18.57
N VAL A 968 5.13 -6.83 19.08
CA VAL A 968 5.58 -7.75 20.12
C VAL A 968 6.40 -6.93 21.09
N MET A 969 5.80 -6.57 22.23
CA MET A 969 6.51 -5.82 23.26
C MET A 969 7.82 -6.53 23.60
N TYR A 970 8.93 -5.79 23.63
CA TYR A 970 10.27 -6.33 23.91
C TYR A 970 10.36 -7.14 25.22
N SER A 971 9.42 -6.90 26.14
CA SER A 971 9.26 -7.62 27.39
C SER A 971 8.95 -9.11 27.19
N GLU A 972 8.23 -9.51 26.14
CA GLU A 972 7.93 -10.92 25.88
C GLU A 972 9.19 -11.76 25.56
N PRO A 973 9.99 -11.45 24.52
CA PRO A 973 11.24 -12.16 24.27
C PRO A 973 12.24 -12.03 25.42
N ALA A 974 12.21 -10.92 26.18
CA ALA A 974 13.02 -10.80 27.39
C ALA A 974 12.59 -11.81 28.48
N LYS A 975 11.27 -11.96 28.74
CA LYS A 975 10.72 -13.00 29.65
C LYS A 975 11.04 -14.41 29.17
N PHE A 976 10.87 -14.69 27.88
CA PHE A 976 11.15 -16.01 27.29
C PHE A 976 12.63 -16.38 27.38
N VAL A 977 13.53 -15.45 27.05
CA VAL A 977 14.98 -15.64 27.24
C VAL A 977 15.33 -15.83 28.71
N ALA A 978 14.75 -15.05 29.63
CA ALA A 978 15.01 -15.18 31.05
C ALA A 978 14.61 -16.58 31.55
N LYS A 979 13.40 -17.05 31.20
CA LYS A 979 12.91 -18.38 31.60
C LYS A 979 13.66 -19.52 30.90
N LEU A 980 14.06 -19.37 29.64
CA LEU A 980 14.95 -20.33 28.96
C LEU A 980 16.32 -20.43 29.63
N ARG A 981 16.89 -19.31 30.13
CA ARG A 981 18.17 -19.31 30.86
C ARG A 981 18.07 -19.98 32.23
N ASP A 982 16.94 -19.81 32.91
CA ASP A 982 16.66 -20.41 34.22
C ASP A 982 16.45 -21.93 34.13
N MET A 983 15.81 -22.39 33.04
CA MET A 983 15.36 -23.78 32.92
C MET A 983 16.23 -24.68 32.02
N LYS A 984 17.02 -24.16 31.06
CA LYS A 984 17.76 -25.04 30.13
C LYS A 984 18.88 -25.82 30.82
N THR A 985 19.04 -27.09 30.46
CA THR A 985 20.00 -28.02 31.11
C THR A 985 21.27 -28.31 30.29
N ASP A 986 21.49 -27.56 29.22
CA ASP A 986 22.61 -27.72 28.28
C ASP A 986 23.46 -26.44 28.12
N ASP A 987 24.66 -26.58 27.55
CA ASP A 987 25.61 -25.47 27.32
C ASP A 987 25.44 -24.73 25.97
N ASN A 988 24.39 -25.00 25.18
CA ASN A 988 24.20 -24.32 23.89
C ASN A 988 23.95 -22.82 24.07
N ILE A 989 24.64 -22.04 23.22
CA ILE A 989 24.51 -20.59 23.07
C ILE A 989 23.04 -20.13 23.01
N LEU A 990 22.63 -19.27 23.94
CA LEU A 990 21.34 -18.56 23.97
C LEU A 990 21.57 -17.04 23.99
N LEU A 991 21.46 -16.40 22.82
CA LEU A 991 21.61 -14.97 22.65
C LEU A 991 20.27 -14.24 22.70
N PHE A 992 20.29 -13.02 23.23
CA PHE A 992 19.20 -12.06 23.13
C PHE A 992 19.74 -10.73 22.61
N LYS A 993 19.15 -10.21 21.53
CA LYS A 993 19.55 -8.96 20.89
C LYS A 993 18.34 -8.04 20.76
N CYS A 994 18.12 -7.17 21.75
CA CYS A 994 17.14 -6.09 21.65
C CYS A 994 17.75 -4.91 20.90
N GLU A 995 17.17 -4.55 19.74
CA GLU A 995 17.52 -3.39 18.95
C GLU A 995 16.84 -2.15 19.54
N LEU A 996 17.60 -1.38 20.33
CA LEU A 996 17.11 -0.20 21.07
C LEU A 996 16.60 0.98 20.20
N GLY A 997 16.68 0.84 18.87
CA GLY A 997 16.21 1.81 17.88
C GLY A 997 15.40 1.15 16.74
N ALA A 998 14.74 0.02 17.02
CA ALA A 998 13.84 -0.63 16.09
C ALA A 998 12.50 -0.96 16.77
N GLY A 999 11.44 -0.99 15.96
CA GLY A 999 10.22 -1.74 16.26
C GLY A 999 10.24 -3.10 15.58
N HIS A 1000 9.06 -3.59 15.18
CA HIS A 1000 8.87 -4.96 14.69
C HIS A 1000 9.78 -5.38 13.53
N PHE A 1001 10.10 -4.44 12.64
CA PHE A 1001 11.05 -4.64 11.54
C PHE A 1001 12.37 -3.91 11.79
N SER A 1002 13.44 -4.41 11.16
CA SER A 1002 14.82 -3.93 11.30
C SER A 1002 14.98 -2.41 11.16
N LYS A 1003 16.12 -1.86 11.62
CA LYS A 1003 16.42 -0.42 11.59
C LYS A 1003 16.24 0.22 10.20
N SER A 1004 16.03 1.54 10.21
CA SER A 1004 15.92 2.39 9.02
C SER A 1004 17.08 2.13 8.05
N GLY A 1005 16.81 2.13 6.75
CA GLY A 1005 17.84 2.04 5.72
C GLY A 1005 18.13 0.63 5.17
N ARG A 1006 18.71 0.62 3.96
CA ARG A 1006 18.96 -0.60 3.18
C ARG A 1006 20.15 -1.41 3.71
N PHE A 1007 21.15 -0.75 4.29
CA PHE A 1007 22.37 -1.42 4.76
C PHE A 1007 22.16 -2.08 6.12
N GLU A 1008 21.24 -1.54 6.90
CA GLU A 1008 20.91 -1.91 8.27
C GLU A 1008 20.16 -3.23 8.30
N LYS A 1009 19.18 -3.41 7.40
CA LYS A 1009 18.55 -4.73 7.20
C LYS A 1009 19.53 -5.77 6.65
N LEU A 1010 20.49 -5.37 5.81
CA LEU A 1010 21.55 -6.26 5.33
C LEU A 1010 22.55 -6.64 6.44
N GLN A 1011 22.83 -5.74 7.39
CA GLN A 1011 23.60 -6.04 8.59
C GLN A 1011 22.84 -6.99 9.54
N GLU A 1012 21.53 -6.84 9.68
CA GLU A 1012 20.69 -7.79 10.45
C GLU A 1012 20.66 -9.17 9.79
N ASP A 1013 20.41 -9.26 8.47
CA ASP A 1013 20.45 -10.52 7.73
C ASP A 1013 21.85 -11.17 7.83
N ALA A 1014 22.93 -10.39 7.68
CA ALA A 1014 24.30 -10.89 7.83
C ALA A 1014 24.62 -11.36 9.26
N PHE A 1015 24.11 -10.69 10.29
CA PHE A 1015 24.27 -11.11 11.69
C PHE A 1015 23.54 -12.43 11.96
N THR A 1016 22.30 -12.56 11.50
CA THR A 1016 21.52 -13.80 11.57
C THR A 1016 22.24 -14.95 10.85
N TYR A 1017 22.73 -14.70 9.63
CA TYR A 1017 23.46 -15.71 8.85
C TYR A 1017 24.82 -16.07 9.46
N ALA A 1018 25.52 -15.12 10.08
CA ALA A 1018 26.76 -15.39 10.83
C ALA A 1018 26.49 -16.22 12.10
N PHE A 1019 25.41 -15.96 12.84
CA PHE A 1019 24.99 -16.81 13.96
C PHE A 1019 24.73 -18.24 13.49
N ILE A 1020 23.92 -18.41 12.44
CA ILE A 1020 23.62 -19.72 11.83
C ILE A 1020 24.91 -20.45 11.42
N MET A 1021 25.75 -19.83 10.58
CA MET A 1021 27.00 -20.45 10.10
C MET A 1021 27.94 -20.83 11.26
N LYS A 1022 28.03 -20.00 12.32
CA LYS A 1022 28.83 -20.31 13.50
C LYS A 1022 28.31 -21.52 14.27
N THR A 1023 26.99 -21.62 14.47
CA THR A 1023 26.39 -22.78 15.18
C THR A 1023 26.51 -24.11 14.40
N LEU A 1024 26.66 -24.03 13.07
CA LEU A 1024 26.94 -25.14 12.17
C LEU A 1024 28.46 -25.45 12.03
N ASN A 1025 29.31 -24.73 12.76
CA ASN A 1025 30.78 -24.78 12.70
C ASN A 1025 31.36 -24.52 11.29
N MET A 1026 30.78 -23.55 10.56
CA MET A 1026 31.25 -23.12 9.23
C MET A 1026 32.17 -21.88 9.29
N ILE A 1027 32.17 -21.15 10.42
CA ILE A 1027 33.01 -19.98 10.76
C ILE A 1027 33.28 -19.93 12.26
#